data_AF-A0A8D8I353-F1
#
_entry.id   AF-A0A8D8I353-F1
#
_cell.length_a   1.000
_cell.length_b   1.000
_cell.length_c   1.000
_cell.angle_alpha   90.00
_cell.angle_beta   90.00
_cell.angle_gamma   90.00
#
_symmetry.space_group_name_H-M   'P 1'
#
loop_
_entity.id
_entity.type
_entity.pdbx_description
1 polymer ?
#
loop_
_entity_poly.entity_id
_entity_poly.type
_entity_poly.pdbx_seq_one_letter_code
_entity_poly.pdbx_strand_id
1 'polypeptide(L)'
;NSSLPRLAAASDQTQQQQQQPEQSPIQPQAPPTTPTQQQQPPQEQQLQQPSSSPSPSSPKVSQSDHEQTPTSVVAHHHGGEPELPDEGKSTELIEGDKSPKDDVSEEDFASQEHSVIVEFLQAAWYAILSHTDFICYFLVFLNQVKSASLLSLPLPLMVTLWGTLTFPRPSKNFWVTLIAYTQTIVILKCVCQFDMLWWNQREIAPNQPFAPARIIGIEHKEGYATYDLALLLVLFCHRFILKSLGLWKSDFVDESEVSEGFYKLDTTDEKTKALIKAAQEVEKDRESLVLRQETTELSMVKVEEGTEQQQLDQQEPNGNGALVCVTHHAEEAGDYFPQIVKHSCLKYTDSVKAFFNQLLDRQSRKTADVYGYLFLCDFINFFVILFGFSAFGTQEGDGGVLSYFEENKVPMTFLLMLIIQFFLIVVDRALYLRKYMVGKILFQFFLIIGIHIWMFFVLPATTERSFNATNPPVYYYLIKCFYLLFSAYQIRCGYPARILGNFVTKGFTMINFTGFKLFMTIPFLFELRTLMDWIWTDTSMTLFDWLKMEDIFSNVYQLKCMRQLEEDLPAPRGQKKGSLVKYLMGGGMMLGIILLIWFPLALFAFSNAVGEPNLPYDVSVTLRIGPYEPVYVMSAQDSNIHGLNEDQWEQLLNNYSKSKTALTFLSNYESVDVAAVKLGANSTSIWNISPPDKERLLNDLNGTVTLTCRFRYTISRKSHSKENPGTVSEEQPYELRGDDPVRPALVQMLATDSNISVTLPYLMPKFLKVKNSGNVKPIHQLVDKVDSDDSFRNYRNITLRLFQTHQNNSVPLFWWEVKENCTDNSFVNMPYADCLSHLVMYMFNDKIFPSTISSIAAGGIIGIYSTLILVFSRMLRTSIFSGASSKIMFEDLPYVDRVLQLCLDIYLVRESLEFTLEEDLFAKLIFLYRSPETMIKWTRPKNEDGDDESDSMSTSSKSRKKND
;
A
#
# COMPACT_ATOMS: atom_id res chain seq x y z
N ASN A 1 -33.84 44.16 -20.03
CA ASN A 1 -34.23 45.58 -20.15
C ASN A 1 -35.72 45.69 -20.42
N SER A 2 -36.38 46.60 -19.69
CA SER A 2 -37.82 46.86 -19.52
C SER A 2 -38.57 45.84 -18.63
N SER A 3 -38.73 45.99 -17.31
CA SER A 3 -39.31 47.02 -16.42
C SER A 3 -40.85 46.97 -16.30
N LEU A 4 -41.34 46.30 -15.23
CA LEU A 4 -42.34 46.69 -14.18
C LEU A 4 -43.64 47.44 -14.61
N PRO A 5 -44.80 47.39 -13.86
CA PRO A 5 -44.87 47.42 -12.38
C PRO A 5 -46.11 46.79 -11.63
N ARG A 6 -45.94 46.62 -10.30
CA ARG A 6 -46.84 46.97 -9.15
C ARG A 6 -48.18 46.26 -8.80
N LEU A 7 -48.17 45.78 -7.53
CA LEU A 7 -49.07 46.01 -6.37
C LEU A 7 -50.42 45.29 -6.13
N ALA A 8 -50.60 45.04 -4.81
CA ALA A 8 -51.81 44.82 -3.97
C ALA A 8 -52.08 43.34 -3.60
N ALA A 9 -51.97 42.82 -2.37
CA ALA A 9 -52.33 43.25 -1.00
C ALA A 9 -53.85 43.23 -0.70
N ALA A 10 -54.30 42.17 -0.01
CA ALA A 10 -55.47 42.05 0.90
C ALA A 10 -55.37 40.64 1.56
N SER A 11 -55.25 40.36 2.87
CA SER A 11 -56.00 40.76 4.08
C SER A 11 -57.51 40.52 3.88
N ASP A 12 -58.29 39.81 4.70
CA ASP A 12 -58.20 39.38 6.10
C ASP A 12 -59.52 38.59 6.41
N GLN A 13 -59.61 38.02 7.62
CA GLN A 13 -60.83 37.59 8.35
C GLN A 13 -61.51 36.23 8.08
N THR A 14 -62.23 35.60 9.03
CA THR A 14 -62.10 35.24 10.46
C THR A 14 -63.32 34.33 10.78
N GLN A 15 -63.21 33.44 11.80
CA GLN A 15 -64.30 32.90 12.67
C GLN A 15 -65.33 31.93 12.02
N GLN A 16 -65.95 30.93 12.67
CA GLN A 16 -66.13 30.41 14.05
C GLN A 16 -66.73 28.98 13.86
N GLN A 17 -66.30 27.91 14.54
CA GLN A 17 -66.60 27.44 15.92
C GLN A 17 -67.88 26.58 16.07
N GLN A 18 -67.77 25.56 16.95
CA GLN A 18 -68.79 24.65 17.56
C GLN A 18 -69.07 23.31 16.83
N GLN A 19 -69.22 22.14 17.47
CA GLN A 19 -69.28 21.73 18.89
C GLN A 19 -69.11 20.19 19.00
N GLN A 20 -68.61 19.76 20.16
CA GLN A 20 -68.49 18.40 20.74
C GLN A 20 -69.87 17.70 21.00
N PRO A 21 -70.01 16.41 21.43
CA PRO A 21 -69.38 15.87 22.66
C PRO A 21 -69.10 14.34 22.79
N GLU A 22 -68.34 14.04 23.86
CA GLU A 22 -68.36 12.88 24.80
C GLU A 22 -68.49 11.41 24.33
N GLN A 23 -67.52 10.55 24.71
CA GLN A 23 -67.61 9.69 25.91
C GLN A 23 -66.39 8.74 26.03
N SER A 24 -65.85 8.65 27.25
CA SER A 24 -65.08 7.53 27.83
C SER A 24 -65.73 7.24 29.21
N PRO A 25 -65.28 6.37 30.13
CA PRO A 25 -64.24 5.30 30.12
C PRO A 25 -64.73 3.97 30.81
N ILE A 26 -63.98 2.85 30.74
CA ILE A 26 -64.00 1.80 31.80
C ILE A 26 -62.58 1.20 31.98
N GLN A 27 -62.11 1.23 33.22
CA GLN A 27 -61.06 0.41 33.89
C GLN A 27 -61.81 -0.31 35.06
N PRO A 28 -61.38 -1.45 35.65
CA PRO A 28 -60.37 -1.42 36.76
C PRO A 28 -59.59 -2.76 37.05
N GLN A 29 -58.33 -2.71 37.56
CA GLN A 29 -57.82 -3.02 38.93
C GLN A 29 -57.60 -4.50 39.38
N ALA A 30 -56.30 -4.87 39.56
CA ALA A 30 -55.54 -5.37 40.76
C ALA A 30 -56.08 -6.49 41.76
N PRO A 31 -55.31 -6.92 42.81
CA PRO A 31 -54.63 -8.23 43.06
C PRO A 31 -55.23 -9.06 44.25
N PRO A 32 -54.65 -10.20 44.78
CA PRO A 32 -53.68 -10.15 45.92
C PRO A 32 -52.76 -11.42 46.16
N THR A 33 -52.08 -11.40 47.32
CA THR A 33 -50.97 -12.14 47.99
C THR A 33 -51.15 -13.60 48.53
N THR A 34 -50.03 -14.39 48.53
CA THR A 34 -49.44 -15.48 49.44
C THR A 34 -50.34 -16.47 50.27
N PRO A 35 -49.94 -17.72 50.74
CA PRO A 35 -48.61 -18.19 51.25
C PRO A 35 -48.19 -19.72 51.10
N THR A 36 -46.89 -20.00 51.36
CA THR A 36 -46.21 -21.18 52.01
C THR A 36 -46.42 -22.66 51.57
N GLN A 37 -45.32 -23.36 51.18
CA GLN A 37 -44.63 -24.50 51.87
C GLN A 37 -44.07 -25.64 50.96
N GLN A 38 -42.77 -25.93 51.13
CA GLN A 38 -42.05 -27.23 51.11
C GLN A 38 -41.96 -28.15 49.86
N GLN A 39 -40.72 -28.65 49.67
CA GLN A 39 -40.24 -29.93 49.11
C GLN A 39 -39.48 -29.94 47.76
N GLN A 40 -38.46 -30.81 47.76
CA GLN A 40 -37.32 -31.00 46.86
C GLN A 40 -37.66 -31.30 45.39
N PRO A 41 -36.72 -31.11 44.45
CA PRO A 41 -36.88 -31.49 43.04
C PRO A 41 -36.48 -32.95 42.75
N PRO A 42 -37.00 -33.53 41.65
CA PRO A 42 -36.11 -34.26 40.74
C PRO A 42 -36.37 -33.97 39.24
N GLN A 43 -35.27 -34.05 38.47
CA GLN A 43 -35.12 -34.53 37.08
C GLN A 43 -35.95 -33.85 35.96
N GLU A 44 -35.40 -33.40 34.83
CA GLU A 44 -34.47 -34.06 33.88
C GLU A 44 -33.88 -33.02 32.88
N GLN A 45 -32.60 -33.23 32.51
CA GLN A 45 -31.95 -33.10 31.18
C GLN A 45 -32.05 -31.78 30.37
N GLN A 46 -31.00 -31.23 29.74
CA GLN A 46 -29.71 -31.76 29.25
C GLN A 46 -28.77 -30.57 28.91
N LEU A 47 -27.50 -30.62 29.31
CA LEU A 47 -26.40 -29.90 28.63
C LEU A 47 -25.04 -30.60 28.87
N GLN A 48 -24.35 -30.86 27.75
CA GLN A 48 -22.89 -30.92 27.47
C GLN A 48 -21.88 -31.63 28.43
N GLN A 49 -21.12 -32.56 27.80
CA GLN A 49 -19.72 -33.06 27.99
C GLN A 49 -19.12 -33.18 29.41
N PRO A 50 -18.37 -34.27 29.73
CA PRO A 50 -16.90 -34.19 29.69
C PRO A 50 -16.13 -35.53 29.50
N SER A 51 -14.81 -35.45 29.67
CA SER A 51 -13.67 -36.34 29.40
C SER A 51 -13.37 -37.51 30.36
N SER A 52 -12.65 -38.51 29.80
CA SER A 52 -11.50 -39.31 30.30
C SER A 52 -11.57 -40.44 31.35
N SER A 53 -11.11 -41.63 30.89
CA SER A 53 -10.37 -42.76 31.54
C SER A 53 -11.13 -43.76 32.44
N PRO A 54 -10.66 -45.02 32.72
CA PRO A 54 -9.43 -45.75 32.32
C PRO A 54 -9.59 -47.24 31.85
N SER A 55 -8.45 -47.90 31.52
CA SER A 55 -8.05 -49.34 31.32
C SER A 55 -8.91 -50.50 31.90
N PRO A 56 -8.80 -51.82 31.51
CA PRO A 56 -7.55 -52.57 31.20
C PRO A 56 -7.58 -53.81 30.22
N SER A 57 -6.38 -54.30 29.90
CA SER A 57 -5.88 -55.69 29.67
C SER A 57 -6.60 -56.78 28.81
N SER A 58 -5.90 -57.17 27.73
CA SER A 58 -5.67 -58.47 27.01
C SER A 58 -6.17 -59.82 27.60
N PRO A 59 -6.42 -60.92 26.81
CA PRO A 59 -5.36 -61.68 26.09
C PRO A 59 -5.70 -62.37 24.72
N LYS A 60 -4.63 -62.96 24.15
CA LYS A 60 -4.36 -63.70 22.87
C LYS A 60 -5.28 -64.89 22.50
N VAL A 61 -5.31 -65.28 21.20
CA VAL A 61 -4.74 -66.55 20.60
C VAL A 61 -5.23 -66.81 19.14
N SER A 62 -4.24 -67.10 18.27
CA SER A 62 -4.07 -67.89 17.00
C SER A 62 -5.23 -68.57 16.22
N GLN A 63 -5.19 -68.58 14.87
CA GLN A 63 -4.78 -69.70 13.96
C GLN A 63 -5.18 -69.57 12.45
N SER A 64 -4.17 -69.72 11.57
CA SER A 64 -4.02 -70.36 10.22
C SER A 64 -5.12 -70.55 9.14
N ASP A 65 -4.73 -70.17 7.91
CA ASP A 65 -4.75 -70.82 6.57
C ASP A 65 -6.05 -71.27 5.84
N HIS A 66 -6.22 -70.81 4.59
CA HIS A 66 -6.28 -71.68 3.38
C HIS A 66 -6.33 -70.90 2.05
N GLU A 67 -5.65 -71.49 1.06
CA GLU A 67 -5.42 -71.13 -0.35
C GLU A 67 -6.50 -71.70 -1.28
N GLN A 68 -6.79 -71.05 -2.43
CA GLN A 68 -7.02 -71.66 -3.77
C GLN A 68 -7.42 -70.66 -4.88
N THR A 69 -6.72 -70.77 -6.01
CA THR A 69 -6.92 -70.30 -7.40
C THR A 69 -8.15 -70.99 -8.07
N PRO A 70 -8.66 -70.67 -9.31
CA PRO A 70 -7.86 -70.52 -10.57
C PRO A 70 -8.39 -69.73 -11.81
N THR A 71 -7.47 -69.56 -12.79
CA THR A 71 -7.60 -69.62 -14.31
C THR A 71 -8.44 -68.58 -15.10
N SER A 72 -8.20 -68.20 -16.39
CA SER A 72 -7.09 -68.26 -17.37
C SER A 72 -7.54 -67.70 -18.77
N VAL A 73 -6.71 -66.84 -19.40
CA VAL A 73 -6.16 -66.87 -20.80
C VAL A 73 -7.05 -66.71 -22.08
N VAL A 74 -6.63 -65.86 -23.05
CA VAL A 74 -6.19 -66.12 -24.48
C VAL A 74 -6.41 -64.93 -25.48
N ALA A 75 -5.29 -64.29 -25.89
CA ALA A 75 -4.65 -64.01 -27.21
C ALA A 75 -5.25 -63.30 -28.49
N HIS A 76 -4.34 -62.49 -29.11
CA HIS A 76 -3.90 -62.34 -30.54
C HIS A 76 -4.21 -61.10 -31.45
N HIS A 77 -3.09 -60.51 -31.98
CA HIS A 77 -2.78 -59.95 -33.35
C HIS A 77 -3.57 -58.75 -33.95
N HIS A 78 -3.09 -57.84 -34.84
CA HIS A 78 -1.81 -57.45 -35.50
C HIS A 78 -2.05 -56.12 -36.29
N GLY A 79 -1.01 -55.29 -36.53
CA GLY A 79 -0.77 -54.60 -37.82
C GLY A 79 -0.76 -53.05 -37.90
N GLY A 80 0.35 -52.46 -38.39
CA GLY A 80 0.37 -51.12 -39.06
C GLY A 80 1.56 -50.18 -38.81
N GLU A 81 2.59 -50.23 -39.67
CA GLU A 81 3.79 -49.34 -39.87
C GLU A 81 3.46 -47.90 -40.41
N PRO A 82 4.42 -47.01 -40.79
CA PRO A 82 5.55 -46.40 -40.04
C PRO A 82 5.74 -44.87 -40.34
N GLU A 83 6.41 -44.07 -39.49
CA GLU A 83 7.02 -42.79 -39.93
C GLU A 83 8.24 -42.37 -39.08
N LEU A 84 9.39 -42.29 -39.78
CA LEU A 84 10.69 -41.59 -39.59
C LEU A 84 11.23 -41.20 -38.19
N PRO A 85 12.49 -41.57 -37.84
CA PRO A 85 13.14 -41.18 -36.59
C PRO A 85 13.91 -39.85 -36.72
N ASP A 86 13.68 -38.95 -35.77
CA ASP A 86 14.51 -37.77 -35.51
C ASP A 86 15.66 -38.16 -34.57
N GLU A 87 16.87 -37.71 -34.88
CA GLU A 87 18.11 -38.08 -34.18
C GLU A 87 18.19 -37.51 -32.75
N GLY A 88 17.66 -38.26 -31.78
CA GLY A 88 17.91 -38.05 -30.36
C GLY A 88 19.19 -38.73 -29.90
N LYS A 89 20.34 -38.07 -30.08
CA LYS A 89 21.63 -38.59 -29.61
C LYS A 89 21.84 -38.29 -28.12
N SER A 90 21.84 -39.37 -27.33
CA SER A 90 22.51 -39.57 -26.03
C SER A 90 22.01 -38.80 -24.80
N THR A 91 21.08 -39.40 -24.05
CA THR A 91 21.06 -39.30 -22.57
C THR A 91 20.56 -40.60 -21.91
N GLU A 92 20.95 -41.75 -22.43
CA GLU A 92 20.86 -43.04 -21.72
C GLU A 92 22.12 -43.86 -22.03
N LEU A 93 23.17 -43.65 -21.24
CA LEU A 93 24.33 -44.56 -21.15
C LEU A 93 24.88 -44.48 -19.72
N ILE A 94 24.22 -45.18 -18.80
CA ILE A 94 24.88 -45.72 -17.60
C ILE A 94 24.40 -47.17 -17.45
N GLU A 95 24.84 -48.02 -18.36
CA GLU A 95 24.98 -49.45 -18.10
C GLU A 95 26.18 -49.93 -18.91
N GLY A 96 27.21 -50.41 -18.21
CA GLY A 96 28.43 -50.94 -18.82
C GLY A 96 29.70 -50.21 -18.39
N ASP A 97 30.24 -50.69 -17.26
CA ASP A 97 31.65 -51.09 -17.09
C ASP A 97 32.25 -50.62 -15.76
N LYS A 98 32.00 -51.40 -14.70
CA LYS A 98 32.90 -51.50 -13.55
C LYS A 98 32.94 -52.95 -13.06
N SER A 99 34.17 -53.47 -13.03
CA SER A 99 34.58 -54.72 -12.41
C SER A 99 34.22 -54.80 -10.91
N PRO A 100 34.10 -56.01 -10.34
CA PRO A 100 33.50 -56.20 -9.02
C PRO A 100 34.49 -55.75 -7.94
N LYS A 101 34.07 -54.73 -7.17
CA LYS A 101 34.52 -54.59 -5.79
C LYS A 101 33.27 -54.61 -4.94
N ASP A 102 33.22 -55.65 -4.13
CA ASP A 102 32.20 -55.95 -3.14
C ASP A 102 31.91 -54.76 -2.22
N ASP A 103 30.68 -54.80 -1.69
CA ASP A 103 30.14 -53.99 -0.62
C ASP A 103 29.75 -52.55 -0.98
N VAL A 104 28.48 -52.39 -1.39
CA VAL A 104 27.44 -51.65 -0.64
C VAL A 104 26.20 -51.61 -1.54
N SER A 105 25.27 -52.51 -1.30
CA SER A 105 23.86 -52.31 -1.65
C SER A 105 23.28 -51.33 -0.62
N GLU A 106 23.64 -50.05 -0.71
CA GLU A 106 22.81 -48.99 -0.16
C GLU A 106 21.65 -48.86 -1.14
N GLU A 107 20.50 -49.42 -0.78
CA GLU A 107 19.23 -48.95 -1.31
C GLU A 107 19.25 -47.41 -1.19
N ASP A 108 19.26 -46.71 -2.33
CA ASP A 108 19.26 -45.24 -2.35
C ASP A 108 18.16 -44.78 -1.40
N PHE A 109 18.48 -43.95 -0.40
CA PHE A 109 17.49 -43.38 0.53
C PHE A 109 16.34 -42.68 -0.24
N ALA A 110 16.56 -42.27 -1.49
CA ALA A 110 15.52 -41.74 -2.37
C ALA A 110 14.49 -42.77 -2.88
N SER A 111 14.76 -44.07 -2.75
CA SER A 111 13.93 -45.19 -3.25
C SER A 111 13.05 -45.84 -2.19
N GLN A 112 13.25 -45.51 -0.91
CA GLN A 112 12.43 -46.03 0.19
C GLN A 112 11.12 -45.21 0.31
N GLU A 113 10.01 -45.88 0.63
CA GLU A 113 8.74 -45.21 0.93
C GLU A 113 8.87 -44.38 2.21
N HIS A 114 8.83 -43.05 2.07
CA HIS A 114 8.94 -42.12 3.18
C HIS A 114 7.56 -41.56 3.55
N SER A 115 7.41 -41.01 4.77
CA SER A 115 6.22 -40.22 5.08
C SER A 115 6.12 -39.00 4.14
N VAL A 116 4.90 -38.59 3.78
CA VAL A 116 4.62 -37.45 2.87
C VAL A 116 5.40 -36.17 3.26
N ILE A 117 5.64 -35.94 4.56
CA ILE A 117 6.41 -34.80 5.06
C ILE A 117 7.89 -34.90 4.68
N VAL A 118 8.49 -36.09 4.82
CA VAL A 118 9.89 -36.32 4.48
C VAL A 118 10.10 -36.24 2.98
N GLU A 119 9.17 -36.80 2.18
CA GLU A 119 9.19 -36.66 0.72
C GLU A 119 9.06 -35.19 0.30
N PHE A 120 8.18 -34.41 0.94
CA PHE A 120 8.07 -32.98 0.70
C PHE A 120 9.36 -32.23 1.04
N LEU A 121 9.99 -32.54 2.18
CA LEU A 121 11.27 -31.94 2.58
C LEU A 121 12.41 -32.31 1.63
N GLN A 122 12.46 -33.56 1.16
CA GLN A 122 13.41 -34.03 0.17
C GLN A 122 13.20 -33.34 -1.19
N ALA A 123 11.95 -33.23 -1.65
CA ALA A 123 11.61 -32.49 -2.86
C ALA A 123 11.98 -31.01 -2.74
N ALA A 124 11.70 -30.37 -1.59
CA ALA A 124 12.10 -28.99 -1.32
C ALA A 124 13.62 -28.83 -1.30
N TRP A 125 14.35 -29.80 -0.72
CA TRP A 125 15.81 -29.80 -0.71
C TRP A 125 16.40 -29.92 -2.11
N TYR A 126 15.89 -30.83 -2.95
CA TYR A 126 16.32 -30.93 -4.35
C TYR A 126 15.96 -29.69 -5.17
N ALA A 127 14.79 -29.08 -4.92
CA ALA A 127 14.42 -27.82 -5.55
C ALA A 127 15.41 -26.70 -5.19
N ILE A 128 15.80 -26.59 -3.91
CA ILE A 128 16.83 -25.66 -3.44
C ILE A 128 18.18 -25.94 -4.11
N LEU A 129 18.62 -27.20 -4.17
CA LEU A 129 19.89 -27.59 -4.80
C LEU A 129 19.94 -27.28 -6.30
N SER A 130 18.80 -27.40 -7.00
CA SER A 130 18.71 -27.15 -8.44
C SER A 130 18.86 -25.66 -8.82
N HIS A 131 18.50 -24.74 -7.92
CA HIS A 131 18.44 -23.30 -8.16
C HIS A 131 19.23 -22.48 -7.12
N THR A 132 20.43 -22.95 -6.79
CA THR A 132 21.29 -22.30 -5.79
C THR A 132 21.85 -20.94 -6.23
N ASP A 133 21.90 -20.65 -7.53
CA ASP A 133 22.31 -19.36 -8.10
C ASP A 133 21.36 -18.22 -7.68
N PHE A 134 20.05 -18.43 -7.78
CA PHE A 134 19.04 -17.45 -7.35
C PHE A 134 19.10 -17.20 -5.84
N ILE A 135 19.36 -18.23 -5.03
CA ILE A 135 19.48 -18.11 -3.58
C ILE A 135 20.71 -17.26 -3.22
N CYS A 136 21.84 -17.45 -3.91
CA CYS A 136 23.00 -16.58 -3.76
C CYS A 136 22.66 -15.11 -4.07
N TYR A 137 21.99 -14.84 -5.19
CA TYR A 137 21.61 -13.48 -5.58
C TYR A 137 20.65 -12.84 -4.58
N PHE A 138 19.66 -13.59 -4.10
CA PHE A 138 18.71 -13.12 -3.09
C PHE A 138 19.42 -12.76 -1.77
N LEU A 139 20.35 -13.60 -1.30
CA LEU A 139 21.14 -13.30 -0.10
C LEU A 139 22.07 -12.10 -0.27
N VAL A 140 22.59 -11.85 -1.48
CA VAL A 140 23.34 -10.62 -1.78
C VAL A 140 22.45 -9.39 -1.60
N PHE A 141 21.21 -9.41 -2.11
CA PHE A 141 20.28 -8.29 -1.93
C PHE A 141 19.84 -8.11 -0.48
N LEU A 142 19.56 -9.21 0.24
CA LEU A 142 19.26 -9.14 1.67
C LEU A 142 20.41 -8.58 2.49
N ASN A 143 21.65 -8.95 2.16
CA ASN A 143 22.83 -8.38 2.81
C ASN A 143 22.91 -6.86 2.58
N GLN A 144 22.68 -6.41 1.35
CA GLN A 144 22.63 -4.97 1.05
C GLN A 144 21.51 -4.24 1.81
N VAL A 145 20.32 -4.83 1.92
CA VAL A 145 19.19 -4.25 2.66
C VAL A 145 19.53 -4.04 4.14
N LYS A 146 20.18 -5.03 4.77
CA LYS A 146 20.49 -5.00 6.20
C LYS A 146 21.73 -4.17 6.52
N SER A 147 22.77 -4.26 5.71
CA SER A 147 24.01 -3.50 5.89
C SER A 147 23.85 -2.03 5.46
N ALA A 148 23.07 -1.76 4.39
CA ALA A 148 22.81 -0.45 3.81
C ALA A 148 24.06 0.45 3.70
N SER A 149 25.20 -0.14 3.34
CA SER A 149 26.50 0.53 3.35
C SER A 149 27.14 0.61 1.97
N LEU A 150 28.13 1.49 1.85
CA LEU A 150 28.93 1.63 0.63
C LEU A 150 29.78 0.38 0.37
N LEU A 151 30.27 -0.29 1.42
CA LEU A 151 31.04 -1.53 1.27
C LEU A 151 30.19 -2.71 0.77
N SER A 152 28.90 -2.77 1.12
CA SER A 152 28.04 -3.84 0.62
C SER A 152 27.52 -3.58 -0.80
N LEU A 153 27.53 -2.31 -1.27
CA LEU A 153 26.92 -1.88 -2.54
C LEU A 153 27.54 -2.49 -3.81
N PRO A 154 28.85 -2.76 -3.90
CA PRO A 154 29.43 -3.43 -5.07
C PRO A 154 28.91 -4.85 -5.29
N LEU A 155 28.47 -5.57 -4.24
CA LEU A 155 27.93 -6.93 -4.36
C LEU A 155 26.68 -6.99 -5.28
N PRO A 156 25.58 -6.27 -4.99
CA PRO A 156 24.39 -6.28 -5.84
C PRO A 156 24.66 -5.67 -7.23
N LEU A 157 25.58 -4.71 -7.35
CA LEU A 157 26.00 -4.19 -8.65
C LEU A 157 26.70 -5.27 -9.50
N MET A 158 27.64 -6.02 -8.93
CA MET A 158 28.29 -7.14 -9.63
C MET A 158 27.28 -8.20 -10.05
N VAL A 159 26.33 -8.55 -9.17
CA VAL A 159 25.27 -9.52 -9.50
C VAL A 159 24.41 -9.04 -10.67
N THR A 160 23.96 -7.79 -10.65
CA THR A 160 22.97 -7.27 -11.62
C THR A 160 23.57 -6.77 -12.94
N LEU A 161 24.83 -6.31 -12.94
CA LEU A 161 25.52 -5.77 -14.12
C LEU A 161 26.40 -6.82 -14.81
N TRP A 162 26.88 -7.84 -14.09
CA TRP A 162 27.77 -8.85 -14.65
C TRP A 162 27.21 -10.27 -14.51
N GLY A 163 26.85 -10.68 -13.30
CA GLY A 163 26.41 -12.05 -13.02
C GLY A 163 25.21 -12.48 -13.86
N THR A 164 24.11 -11.74 -13.78
CA THR A 164 22.83 -12.10 -14.41
C THR A 164 22.78 -11.82 -15.92
N LEU A 165 23.65 -10.96 -16.43
CA LEU A 165 23.72 -10.62 -17.86
C LEU A 165 24.63 -11.58 -18.65
N THR A 166 25.49 -12.36 -17.99
CA THR A 166 26.39 -13.29 -18.69
C THR A 166 25.60 -14.48 -19.27
N PHE A 167 25.84 -14.79 -20.55
CA PHE A 167 25.24 -15.92 -21.26
C PHE A 167 26.30 -16.97 -21.60
N PRO A 168 26.05 -18.30 -21.42
CA PRO A 168 24.83 -18.94 -20.89
C PRO A 168 24.73 -19.00 -19.35
N ARG A 169 25.86 -18.94 -18.63
CA ARG A 169 25.95 -18.94 -17.16
C ARG A 169 27.04 -17.98 -16.67
N PRO A 170 27.00 -17.51 -15.41
CA PRO A 170 28.08 -16.70 -14.85
C PRO A 170 29.39 -17.46 -14.83
N SER A 171 30.49 -16.80 -15.19
CA SER A 171 31.81 -17.41 -15.29
C SER A 171 32.39 -17.80 -13.93
N LYS A 172 33.38 -18.70 -13.93
CA LYS A 172 34.19 -19.02 -12.73
C LYS A 172 34.76 -17.75 -12.08
N ASN A 173 35.22 -16.81 -12.91
CA ASN A 173 35.83 -15.56 -12.43
C ASN A 173 34.82 -14.73 -11.63
N PHE A 174 33.58 -14.63 -12.08
CA PHE A 174 32.51 -13.95 -11.34
C PHE A 174 32.35 -14.50 -9.92
N TRP A 175 32.22 -15.83 -9.79
CA TRP A 175 32.03 -16.47 -8.48
C TRP A 175 33.27 -16.36 -7.58
N VAL A 176 34.47 -16.49 -8.15
CA VAL A 176 35.73 -16.31 -7.40
C VAL A 176 35.86 -14.88 -6.89
N THR A 177 35.59 -13.87 -7.71
CA THR A 177 35.64 -12.46 -7.30
C THR A 177 34.58 -12.16 -6.24
N LEU A 178 33.36 -12.71 -6.37
CA LEU A 178 32.29 -12.53 -5.40
C LEU A 178 32.65 -13.13 -4.02
N ILE A 179 33.22 -14.33 -4.00
CA ILE A 179 33.72 -14.97 -2.76
C ILE A 179 34.90 -14.19 -2.17
N ALA A 180 35.89 -13.80 -2.99
CA ALA A 180 37.04 -13.05 -2.50
C ALA A 180 36.64 -11.68 -1.91
N TYR A 181 35.67 -11.00 -2.53
CA TYR A 181 35.18 -9.72 -2.06
C TYR A 181 34.40 -9.84 -0.74
N THR A 182 33.50 -10.82 -0.61
CA THR A 182 32.80 -11.08 0.65
C THR A 182 33.75 -11.45 1.79
N GLN A 183 34.77 -12.28 1.53
CA GLN A 183 35.82 -12.58 2.52
C GLN A 183 36.58 -11.31 2.96
N THR A 184 36.95 -10.47 2.00
CA THR A 184 37.64 -9.20 2.28
C THR A 184 36.79 -8.27 3.15
N ILE A 185 35.49 -8.17 2.88
CA ILE A 185 34.55 -7.37 3.71
C ILE A 185 34.45 -7.93 5.13
N VAL A 186 34.32 -9.24 5.30
CA VAL A 186 34.22 -9.86 6.64
C VAL A 186 35.48 -9.58 7.46
N ILE A 187 36.66 -9.73 6.86
CA ILE A 187 37.93 -9.42 7.51
C ILE A 187 38.01 -7.93 7.86
N LEU A 188 37.65 -7.04 6.92
CA LEU A 188 37.66 -5.60 7.13
C LEU A 188 36.70 -5.18 8.26
N LYS A 189 35.46 -5.68 8.25
CA LYS A 189 34.47 -5.42 9.30
C LYS A 189 34.93 -5.93 10.66
N CYS A 190 35.60 -7.08 10.71
CA CYS A 190 36.16 -7.66 11.92
C CYS A 190 37.28 -6.79 12.51
N VAL A 191 38.25 -6.37 11.69
CA VAL A 191 39.32 -5.44 12.11
C VAL A 191 38.75 -4.13 12.63
N CYS A 192 37.64 -3.67 12.08
CA CYS A 192 37.07 -2.40 12.47
C CYS A 192 36.19 -2.43 13.73
N GLN A 193 36.00 -3.58 14.38
CA GLN A 193 35.28 -3.66 15.65
C GLN A 193 36.14 -3.30 16.87
N PHE A 194 37.46 -3.12 16.72
CA PHE A 194 38.31 -2.78 17.87
C PHE A 194 37.97 -1.38 18.42
N ASP A 195 37.79 -1.30 19.74
CA ASP A 195 37.52 -0.05 20.47
C ASP A 195 38.66 0.98 20.37
N MET A 196 39.86 0.55 19.96
CA MET A 196 41.03 1.41 19.77
C MET A 196 40.86 2.43 18.63
N LEU A 197 39.93 2.20 17.71
CA LEU A 197 39.75 3.04 16.53
C LEU A 197 39.01 4.34 16.88
N TRP A 198 39.52 5.47 16.39
CA TRP A 198 39.04 6.81 16.77
C TRP A 198 37.56 7.07 16.44
N TRP A 199 36.99 6.36 15.46
CA TRP A 199 35.57 6.46 15.10
C TRP A 199 34.65 5.61 15.97
N ASN A 200 35.16 4.61 16.71
CA ASN A 200 34.37 3.77 17.62
C ASN A 200 34.26 4.34 19.04
N GLN A 201 35.01 5.40 19.34
CA GLN A 201 35.03 6.04 20.67
C GLN A 201 33.73 6.80 21.01
N ARG A 202 32.86 7.05 20.03
CA ARG A 202 31.58 7.76 20.22
C ARG A 202 30.45 6.98 19.58
N GLU A 203 29.38 6.73 20.33
CA GLU A 203 28.16 6.14 19.77
C GLU A 203 27.48 7.12 18.80
N ILE A 204 27.12 6.62 17.62
CA ILE A 204 26.52 7.43 16.55
C ILE A 204 25.00 7.42 16.72
N ALA A 205 24.40 8.59 16.95
CA ALA A 205 22.95 8.74 17.07
C ALA A 205 22.21 8.17 15.83
N PRO A 206 21.03 7.56 15.99
CA PRO A 206 20.28 6.94 14.89
C PRO A 206 19.82 7.94 13.81
N ASN A 207 19.68 9.23 14.17
CA ASN A 207 19.21 10.30 13.27
C ASN A 207 20.31 10.87 12.35
N GLN A 208 21.52 10.29 12.37
CA GLN A 208 22.62 10.72 11.49
C GLN A 208 22.97 9.59 10.50
N PRO A 209 22.30 9.53 9.33
CA PRO A 209 22.58 8.50 8.33
C PRO A 209 23.95 8.67 7.65
N PHE A 210 24.47 9.90 7.50
CA PHE A 210 25.73 10.20 6.80
C PHE A 210 26.98 10.19 7.67
N ALA A 211 26.91 9.67 8.90
CA ALA A 211 28.10 9.51 9.72
C ALA A 211 29.14 8.62 8.98
N PRO A 212 30.43 9.02 8.89
CA PRO A 212 31.42 8.32 8.06
C PRO A 212 31.53 6.81 8.34
N ALA A 213 31.50 6.39 9.60
CA ALA A 213 31.54 4.96 9.94
C ALA A 213 30.26 4.23 9.49
N ARG A 214 29.09 4.86 9.57
CA ARG A 214 27.80 4.26 9.18
C ARG A 214 27.65 4.15 7.66
N ILE A 215 27.97 5.20 6.90
CA ILE A 215 27.87 5.19 5.44
C ILE A 215 28.87 4.22 4.80
N ILE A 216 30.09 4.12 5.34
CA ILE A 216 31.07 3.14 4.84
C ILE A 216 30.65 1.72 5.26
N GLY A 217 29.98 1.56 6.41
CA GLY A 217 29.53 0.26 6.93
C GLY A 217 30.49 -0.40 7.90
N ILE A 218 31.18 0.43 8.68
CA ILE A 218 32.25 0.11 9.63
C ILE A 218 31.77 0.35 11.08
N GLU A 219 30.48 0.64 11.26
CA GLU A 219 29.87 0.91 12.57
C GLU A 219 30.01 -0.28 13.53
N HIS A 220 30.35 0.01 14.79
CA HIS A 220 30.39 -0.97 15.86
C HIS A 220 28.97 -1.44 16.21
N LYS A 221 28.67 -2.72 16.00
CA LYS A 221 27.34 -3.32 16.24
C LYS A 221 27.45 -4.78 16.67
N GLU A 222 26.55 -5.19 17.57
CA GLU A 222 26.36 -6.60 17.87
C GLU A 222 25.80 -7.34 16.63
N GLY A 223 26.39 -8.48 16.28
CA GLY A 223 25.95 -9.28 15.13
C GLY A 223 26.30 -8.72 13.74
N TYR A 224 27.31 -7.84 13.63
CA TYR A 224 27.70 -7.13 12.40
C TYR A 224 27.98 -8.00 11.16
N ALA A 225 28.38 -9.27 11.33
CA ALA A 225 28.78 -10.18 10.25
C ALA A 225 27.79 -11.34 9.98
N THR A 226 26.64 -11.37 10.64
CA THR A 226 25.68 -12.50 10.53
C THR A 226 25.24 -12.76 9.09
N TYR A 227 24.79 -11.74 8.37
CA TYR A 227 24.36 -11.85 6.97
C TYR A 227 25.53 -12.09 6.00
N ASP A 228 26.71 -11.53 6.28
CA ASP A 228 27.91 -11.77 5.45
C ASP A 228 28.40 -13.23 5.59
N LEU A 229 28.37 -13.79 6.80
CA LEU A 229 28.71 -15.20 7.05
C LEU A 229 27.69 -16.15 6.42
N ALA A 230 26.40 -15.83 6.51
CA ALA A 230 25.35 -16.60 5.83
C ALA A 230 25.52 -16.57 4.31
N LEU A 231 25.82 -15.39 3.74
CA LEU A 231 26.13 -15.24 2.31
C LEU A 231 27.36 -16.07 1.91
N LEU A 232 28.44 -16.01 2.71
CA LEU A 232 29.66 -16.76 2.45
C LEU A 232 29.41 -18.27 2.45
N LEU A 233 28.63 -18.78 3.40
CA LEU A 233 28.23 -20.19 3.48
C LEU A 233 27.51 -20.64 2.20
N VAL A 234 26.51 -19.87 1.75
CA VAL A 234 25.74 -20.22 0.56
C VAL A 234 26.58 -20.11 -0.72
N LEU A 235 27.50 -19.13 -0.81
CA LEU A 235 28.43 -19.04 -1.94
C LEU A 235 29.38 -20.24 -2.02
N PHE A 236 29.88 -20.73 -0.88
CA PHE A 236 30.70 -21.95 -0.85
C PHE A 236 29.88 -23.20 -1.17
N CYS A 237 28.63 -23.28 -0.72
CA CYS A 237 27.70 -24.35 -1.07
C CYS A 237 27.45 -24.37 -2.59
N HIS A 238 27.16 -23.22 -3.19
CA HIS A 238 26.98 -23.10 -4.64
C HIS A 238 28.26 -23.48 -5.40
N ARG A 239 29.44 -23.05 -4.93
CA ARG A 239 30.74 -23.46 -5.49
C ARG A 239 30.95 -24.97 -5.41
N PHE A 240 30.57 -25.61 -4.30
CA PHE A 240 30.65 -27.06 -4.14
C PHE A 240 29.78 -27.79 -5.18
N ILE A 241 28.55 -27.32 -5.39
CA ILE A 241 27.63 -27.88 -6.38
C ILE A 241 28.15 -27.68 -7.81
N LEU A 242 28.68 -26.51 -8.15
CA LEU A 242 29.28 -26.27 -9.47
C LEU A 242 30.49 -27.18 -9.73
N LYS A 243 31.28 -27.50 -8.69
CA LYS A 243 32.39 -28.44 -8.79
C LYS A 243 31.91 -29.88 -8.94
N SER A 244 30.89 -30.30 -8.19
CA SER A 244 30.36 -31.67 -8.28
C SER A 244 29.74 -31.94 -9.66
N LEU A 245 29.10 -30.93 -10.26
CA LEU A 245 28.55 -31.00 -11.62
C LEU A 245 29.60 -30.86 -12.73
N GLY A 246 30.88 -30.62 -12.40
CA GLY A 246 31.95 -30.42 -13.40
C GLY A 246 31.88 -29.10 -14.18
N LEU A 247 31.01 -28.18 -13.75
CA LEU A 247 30.79 -26.86 -14.38
C LEU A 247 31.81 -25.80 -13.94
N TRP A 248 32.67 -26.13 -12.98
CA TRP A 248 33.73 -25.24 -12.47
C TRP A 248 35.02 -25.34 -13.31
N LYS A 249 34.97 -25.01 -14.60
CA LYS A 249 36.13 -24.96 -15.50
C LYS A 249 36.41 -23.50 -15.92
N SER A 250 37.66 -23.19 -16.24
CA SER A 250 38.01 -21.89 -16.85
C SER A 250 37.88 -22.03 -18.36
N ASP A 251 36.94 -21.28 -18.96
CA ASP A 251 36.68 -21.33 -20.41
C ASP A 251 37.79 -20.65 -21.25
N PHE A 252 38.73 -19.96 -20.59
CA PHE A 252 39.92 -19.47 -21.24
C PHE A 252 40.96 -20.60 -21.27
N VAL A 253 41.08 -21.22 -22.44
CA VAL A 253 42.40 -21.63 -22.91
C VAL A 253 43.20 -20.32 -22.92
N ASP A 254 44.11 -20.14 -21.96
CA ASP A 254 45.19 -19.19 -22.16
C ASP A 254 45.72 -19.52 -23.55
N GLU A 255 45.59 -18.60 -24.52
CA GLU A 255 46.49 -18.62 -25.66
C GLU A 255 47.87 -18.69 -25.02
N SER A 256 48.46 -19.88 -25.07
CA SER A 256 49.71 -20.19 -24.41
C SER A 256 50.66 -19.08 -24.81
N GLU A 257 51.06 -18.24 -23.84
CA GLU A 257 52.15 -17.30 -24.04
C GLU A 257 53.25 -18.09 -24.74
N VAL A 258 53.58 -17.68 -25.96
CA VAL A 258 54.57 -18.35 -26.78
C VAL A 258 55.86 -18.31 -25.98
N SER A 259 56.21 -19.42 -25.33
CA SER A 259 57.39 -19.48 -24.47
C SER A 259 58.64 -19.10 -25.26
N GLU A 260 59.58 -18.39 -24.67
CA GLU A 260 60.82 -18.04 -25.36
C GLU A 260 61.50 -19.30 -25.90
N GLY A 261 61.73 -19.33 -27.21
CA GLY A 261 62.22 -20.52 -27.91
C GLY A 261 62.17 -20.40 -29.41
N PHE A 262 62.83 -21.33 -30.09
CA PHE A 262 62.85 -21.40 -31.55
C PHE A 262 61.66 -22.21 -32.05
N TYR A 263 60.74 -21.56 -32.77
CA TYR A 263 59.59 -22.23 -33.37
C TYR A 263 59.89 -22.55 -34.83
N LYS A 264 59.71 -23.81 -35.22
CA LYS A 264 59.84 -24.27 -36.61
C LYS A 264 58.47 -24.16 -37.29
N LEU A 265 58.32 -23.20 -38.19
CA LEU A 265 57.07 -23.00 -38.93
C LEU A 265 56.99 -23.97 -40.12
N ASP A 266 55.84 -24.63 -40.28
CA ASP A 266 55.55 -25.46 -41.46
C ASP A 266 55.13 -24.55 -42.62
N THR A 267 55.92 -24.55 -43.70
CA THR A 267 55.78 -23.62 -44.84
C THR A 267 54.68 -24.01 -45.83
N THR A 268 53.96 -25.09 -45.54
CA THR A 268 52.89 -25.65 -46.38
C THR A 268 51.50 -25.08 -46.07
N ASP A 269 51.31 -24.42 -44.92
CA ASP A 269 50.01 -23.92 -44.47
C ASP A 269 49.77 -22.45 -44.91
N GLU A 270 48.65 -22.20 -45.60
CA GLU A 270 48.33 -20.90 -46.23
C GLU A 270 48.16 -19.77 -45.20
N LYS A 271 47.66 -20.09 -44.00
CA LYS A 271 47.54 -19.13 -42.90
C LYS A 271 48.89 -18.59 -42.44
N THR A 272 49.89 -19.46 -42.37
CA THR A 272 51.27 -19.13 -41.97
C THR A 272 51.93 -18.24 -43.03
N LYS A 273 51.68 -18.53 -44.30
CA LYS A 273 52.15 -17.73 -45.44
C LYS A 273 51.50 -16.35 -45.48
N ALA A 274 50.21 -16.25 -45.14
CA ALA A 274 49.50 -14.97 -45.01
C ALA A 274 50.02 -14.14 -43.82
N LEU A 275 50.33 -14.76 -42.68
CA LEU A 275 50.92 -14.09 -41.52
C LEU A 275 52.33 -13.56 -41.81
N ILE A 276 53.17 -14.34 -42.53
CA ILE A 276 54.50 -13.89 -42.97
C ILE A 276 54.38 -12.72 -43.95
N LYS A 277 53.40 -12.76 -44.86
CA LYS A 277 53.17 -11.70 -45.84
C LYS A 277 52.63 -10.42 -45.20
N ALA A 278 51.75 -10.54 -44.21
CA ALA A 278 51.26 -9.42 -43.41
C ALA A 278 52.39 -8.80 -42.57
N ALA A 279 53.28 -9.61 -41.98
CA ALA A 279 54.46 -9.12 -41.28
C ALA A 279 55.43 -8.36 -42.23
N GLN A 280 55.63 -8.86 -43.45
CA GLN A 280 56.44 -8.21 -44.47
C GLN A 280 55.79 -6.92 -45.03
N GLU A 281 54.47 -6.83 -45.10
CA GLU A 281 53.75 -5.61 -45.49
C GLU A 281 53.87 -4.52 -44.41
N VAL A 282 53.77 -4.89 -43.12
CA VAL A 282 54.00 -3.98 -41.99
C VAL A 282 55.44 -3.44 -41.97
N GLU A 283 56.43 -4.26 -42.34
CA GLU A 283 57.83 -3.85 -42.48
C GLU A 283 58.03 -2.81 -43.61
N LYS A 284 57.30 -2.98 -44.72
CA LYS A 284 57.42 -2.13 -45.92
C LYS A 284 56.76 -0.76 -45.72
N ASP A 285 55.66 -0.72 -44.97
CA ASP A 285 55.02 0.54 -44.56
C ASP A 285 55.90 1.30 -43.55
N ARG A 286 56.68 0.59 -42.72
CA ARG A 286 57.61 1.17 -41.73
C ARG A 286 58.76 1.97 -42.35
N GLU A 287 59.30 1.57 -43.50
CA GLU A 287 60.37 2.33 -44.20
C GLU A 287 59.87 3.62 -44.86
N SER A 288 58.60 3.70 -45.25
CA SER A 288 58.02 4.87 -45.93
C SER A 288 57.50 5.97 -44.97
N LEU A 289 57.23 5.60 -43.70
CA LEU A 289 56.63 6.47 -42.68
C LEU A 289 57.64 7.15 -41.73
N VAL A 290 58.95 6.91 -41.90
CA VAL A 290 60.02 7.49 -41.04
C VAL A 290 60.11 9.04 -41.13
N LEU A 291 59.41 9.70 -42.05
CA LEU A 291 59.34 11.18 -42.09
C LEU A 291 58.07 11.79 -41.44
N ARG A 292 57.17 11.00 -40.83
CA ARG A 292 55.97 11.55 -40.18
C ARG A 292 55.42 10.67 -39.05
N GLN A 293 55.99 10.88 -37.86
CA GLN A 293 55.39 10.72 -36.53
C GLN A 293 54.95 9.31 -36.07
N GLU A 294 55.77 8.81 -35.15
CA GLU A 294 55.72 7.66 -34.23
C GLU A 294 54.36 6.99 -33.93
N THR A 295 54.28 5.71 -34.33
CA THR A 295 53.51 4.65 -33.66
C THR A 295 54.37 3.39 -33.63
N THR A 296 54.63 2.84 -32.45
CA THR A 296 55.41 1.60 -32.27
C THR A 296 54.46 0.48 -31.84
N GLU A 297 54.24 -0.50 -32.71
CA GLU A 297 53.78 -1.84 -32.32
C GLU A 297 55.00 -2.76 -32.09
N LEU A 298 54.80 -3.83 -31.31
CA LEU A 298 55.79 -4.82 -30.87
C LEU A 298 56.93 -5.05 -31.88
N SER A 299 58.18 -4.86 -31.43
CA SER A 299 59.36 -5.24 -32.20
C SER A 299 59.52 -6.76 -32.24
N MET A 300 59.43 -7.36 -33.44
CA MET A 300 60.03 -8.68 -33.69
C MET A 300 61.53 -8.52 -33.96
N VAL A 301 62.34 -9.41 -33.37
CA VAL A 301 63.80 -9.41 -33.43
C VAL A 301 64.31 -10.00 -34.75
N LYS A 302 65.35 -9.34 -35.26
CA LYS A 302 66.27 -9.65 -36.37
C LYS A 302 66.37 -11.13 -36.79
N VAL A 303 66.16 -11.41 -38.08
CA VAL A 303 66.72 -12.60 -38.75
C VAL A 303 68.16 -12.28 -39.10
N GLU A 304 69.13 -12.79 -38.33
CA GLU A 304 70.54 -12.74 -38.72
C GLU A 304 70.84 -13.88 -39.71
N GLU A 305 71.00 -13.55 -40.99
CA GLU A 305 71.82 -14.36 -41.89
C GLU A 305 73.29 -14.05 -41.61
N GLY A 306 73.84 -14.68 -40.57
CA GLY A 306 75.25 -14.59 -40.21
C GLY A 306 76.08 -15.65 -40.95
N THR A 307 76.77 -15.24 -42.01
CA THR A 307 77.93 -15.98 -42.52
C THR A 307 79.14 -15.59 -41.65
N GLU A 308 79.73 -16.55 -40.91
CA GLU A 308 81.19 -16.75 -40.67
C GLU A 308 81.51 -17.51 -39.37
N GLN A 309 81.78 -18.82 -39.55
CA GLN A 309 82.80 -19.70 -38.93
C GLN A 309 83.17 -19.60 -37.43
N GLN A 310 82.86 -20.66 -36.66
CA GLN A 310 83.86 -21.58 -36.08
C GLN A 310 83.22 -22.89 -35.55
N GLN A 311 83.92 -23.99 -35.76
CA GLN A 311 83.47 -25.39 -35.80
C GLN A 311 83.17 -26.05 -34.44
N LEU A 312 82.10 -26.85 -34.38
CA LEU A 312 82.12 -28.20 -33.78
C LEU A 312 81.01 -29.08 -34.37
N ASP A 313 81.33 -30.37 -34.55
CA ASP A 313 80.83 -31.31 -35.57
C ASP A 313 79.40 -31.90 -35.45
N GLN A 314 78.87 -32.22 -36.66
CA GLN A 314 77.97 -33.32 -37.08
C GLN A 314 76.51 -33.41 -36.57
N GLN A 315 75.53 -33.14 -37.46
CA GLN A 315 74.83 -34.14 -38.31
C GLN A 315 73.51 -33.56 -38.89
N GLU A 316 73.41 -33.39 -40.22
CA GLU A 316 72.15 -33.00 -40.90
C GLU A 316 71.17 -34.18 -41.04
N PRO A 317 69.85 -33.92 -41.03
CA PRO A 317 69.16 -33.82 -42.31
C PRO A 317 68.17 -32.65 -42.43
N ASN A 318 68.32 -31.91 -43.53
CA ASN A 318 67.31 -31.58 -44.53
C ASN A 318 65.90 -31.16 -44.04
N GLY A 319 65.64 -29.85 -44.07
CA GLY A 319 64.31 -29.27 -44.02
C GLY A 319 64.39 -27.77 -43.77
N ASN A 320 64.24 -26.97 -44.84
CA ASN A 320 64.12 -25.50 -44.83
C ASN A 320 62.90 -25.05 -44.01
N GLY A 321 62.99 -25.11 -42.68
CA GLY A 321 62.06 -24.47 -41.77
C GLY A 321 62.67 -23.15 -41.32
N ALA A 322 62.03 -22.03 -41.65
CA ALA A 322 62.38 -20.75 -41.05
C ALA A 322 62.17 -20.85 -39.53
N LEU A 323 63.23 -20.60 -38.76
CA LEU A 323 63.21 -20.58 -37.30
C LEU A 323 62.95 -19.13 -36.86
N VAL A 324 61.85 -18.90 -36.15
CA VAL A 324 61.54 -17.58 -35.57
C VAL A 324 61.93 -17.63 -34.09
N CYS A 325 62.76 -16.67 -33.66
CA CYS A 325 63.17 -16.48 -32.27
C CYS A 325 62.31 -15.39 -31.63
N VAL A 326 61.50 -15.76 -30.65
CA VAL A 326 60.70 -14.82 -29.85
C VAL A 326 61.44 -14.57 -28.54
N THR A 327 61.86 -13.32 -28.32
CA THR A 327 62.52 -12.86 -27.08
C THR A 327 61.74 -11.69 -26.49
N HIS A 328 61.45 -11.73 -25.19
CA HIS A 328 60.77 -10.66 -24.47
C HIS A 328 61.79 -9.68 -23.88
N HIS A 329 61.87 -8.46 -24.43
CA HIS A 329 62.57 -7.36 -23.77
C HIS A 329 61.62 -6.64 -22.79
N ALA A 330 61.96 -6.64 -21.51
CA ALA A 330 61.26 -5.83 -20.50
C ALA A 330 61.84 -4.40 -20.50
N GLU A 331 61.05 -3.42 -20.95
CA GLU A 331 61.41 -1.99 -20.94
C GLU A 331 60.88 -1.28 -19.68
N GLU A 332 61.59 -0.24 -19.21
CA GLU A 332 61.26 0.49 -17.97
C GLU A 332 60.00 1.38 -18.13
N ALA A 333 59.06 1.23 -17.18
CA ALA A 333 57.68 1.74 -17.25
C ALA A 333 57.49 3.28 -17.16
N GLY A 334 58.56 4.06 -17.05
CA GLY A 334 58.51 5.49 -16.72
C GLY A 334 58.02 6.41 -17.83
N ASP A 335 58.44 6.18 -19.08
CA ASP A 335 58.27 7.14 -20.18
C ASP A 335 56.99 6.93 -21.02
N TYR A 336 56.29 5.80 -20.81
CA TYR A 336 55.14 5.39 -21.63
C TYR A 336 53.82 5.24 -20.84
N PHE A 337 53.73 5.75 -19.60
CA PHE A 337 52.51 5.69 -18.77
C PHE A 337 51.21 6.05 -19.52
N PRO A 338 51.10 7.14 -20.31
CA PRO A 338 49.87 7.44 -21.04
C PRO A 338 49.58 6.44 -22.17
N GLN A 339 50.61 5.85 -22.79
CA GLN A 339 50.44 4.83 -23.83
C GLN A 339 50.04 3.48 -23.22
N ILE A 340 50.65 3.08 -22.10
CA ILE A 340 50.28 1.86 -21.35
C ILE A 340 48.84 1.96 -20.85
N VAL A 341 48.42 3.11 -20.32
CA VAL A 341 47.02 3.34 -19.92
C VAL A 341 46.08 3.26 -21.12
N LYS A 342 46.47 3.82 -22.28
CA LYS A 342 45.67 3.74 -23.52
C LYS A 342 45.56 2.30 -24.05
N HIS A 343 46.66 1.56 -24.13
CA HIS A 343 46.68 0.16 -24.56
C HIS A 343 45.94 -0.76 -23.59
N SER A 344 46.08 -0.53 -22.28
CA SER A 344 45.31 -1.26 -21.26
C SER A 344 43.81 -0.95 -21.39
N CYS A 345 43.45 0.33 -21.55
CA CYS A 345 42.06 0.74 -21.78
C CYS A 345 41.50 0.07 -23.03
N LEU A 346 42.23 0.08 -24.15
CA LEU A 346 41.83 -0.59 -25.39
C LEU A 346 41.58 -2.10 -25.17
N LYS A 347 42.51 -2.82 -24.53
CA LYS A 347 42.38 -4.25 -24.23
C LYS A 347 41.15 -4.56 -23.35
N TYR A 348 40.90 -3.75 -22.32
CA TYR A 348 39.71 -3.90 -21.49
C TYR A 348 38.43 -3.54 -22.26
N THR A 349 38.46 -2.50 -23.11
CA THR A 349 37.32 -2.15 -23.96
C THR A 349 37.02 -3.22 -25.00
N ASP A 350 38.02 -3.93 -25.52
CA ASP A 350 37.83 -5.03 -26.46
C ASP A 350 37.16 -6.23 -25.79
N SER A 351 37.56 -6.57 -24.56
CA SER A 351 36.88 -7.59 -23.75
C SER A 351 35.43 -7.22 -23.47
N VAL A 352 35.16 -5.95 -23.13
CA VAL A 352 33.80 -5.44 -22.89
C VAL A 352 32.98 -5.42 -24.19
N LYS A 353 33.58 -5.03 -25.31
CA LYS A 353 32.95 -5.04 -26.63
C LYS A 353 32.60 -6.46 -27.06
N ALA A 354 33.49 -7.42 -26.84
CA ALA A 354 33.24 -8.84 -27.08
C ALA A 354 32.05 -9.34 -26.23
N PHE A 355 31.99 -8.96 -24.94
CA PHE A 355 30.85 -9.28 -24.08
C PHE A 355 29.53 -8.70 -24.60
N PHE A 356 29.49 -7.43 -25.00
CA PHE A 356 28.27 -6.82 -25.55
C PHE A 356 27.87 -7.40 -26.91
N ASN A 357 28.84 -7.75 -27.76
CA ASN A 357 28.58 -8.43 -29.02
C ASN A 357 27.97 -9.82 -28.78
N GLN A 358 28.49 -10.56 -27.80
CA GLN A 358 27.92 -11.85 -27.38
C GLN A 358 26.51 -11.67 -26.78
N LEU A 359 26.29 -10.63 -25.99
CA LEU A 359 24.97 -10.30 -25.43
C LEU A 359 23.96 -9.84 -26.51
N LEU A 360 24.42 -9.35 -27.66
CA LEU A 360 23.59 -8.91 -28.79
C LEU A 360 23.42 -9.98 -29.88
N ASP A 361 24.17 -11.10 -29.82
CA ASP A 361 24.03 -12.20 -30.79
C ASP A 361 22.67 -12.92 -30.67
N ARG A 362 21.90 -13.01 -31.75
CA ARG A 362 20.52 -13.53 -31.76
C ARG A 362 20.44 -15.04 -31.96
N GLN A 363 21.45 -15.66 -32.59
CA GLN A 363 21.34 -17.04 -33.10
C GLN A 363 21.35 -18.11 -32.01
N SER A 364 21.97 -17.82 -30.87
CA SER A 364 22.18 -18.77 -29.77
C SER A 364 21.09 -18.76 -28.69
N ARG A 365 20.05 -17.92 -28.80
CA ARG A 365 19.10 -17.64 -27.71
C ARG A 365 17.73 -18.28 -27.84
N LYS A 366 17.20 -18.78 -26.72
CA LYS A 366 15.79 -19.17 -26.56
C LYS A 366 14.98 -17.99 -26.02
N THR A 367 14.06 -17.48 -26.83
CA THR A 367 13.19 -16.34 -26.46
C THR A 367 12.18 -16.70 -25.38
N ALA A 368 11.94 -15.80 -24.44
CA ALA A 368 10.95 -15.93 -23.38
C ALA A 368 10.20 -14.60 -23.15
N ASP A 369 8.93 -14.66 -22.78
CA ASP A 369 8.11 -13.48 -22.43
C ASP A 369 7.90 -13.41 -20.91
N VAL A 370 8.63 -12.52 -20.25
CA VAL A 370 8.61 -12.34 -18.79
C VAL A 370 8.00 -10.98 -18.41
N TYR A 371 7.59 -10.16 -19.38
CA TYR A 371 7.11 -8.80 -19.14
C TYR A 371 5.94 -8.72 -18.16
N GLY A 372 5.03 -9.69 -18.17
CA GLY A 372 3.94 -9.75 -17.19
C GLY A 372 4.43 -9.72 -15.74
N TYR A 373 5.53 -10.42 -15.43
CA TYR A 373 6.14 -10.41 -14.10
C TYR A 373 6.87 -9.10 -13.80
N LEU A 374 7.54 -8.49 -14.80
CA LEU A 374 8.16 -7.17 -14.64
C LEU A 374 7.10 -6.11 -14.26
N PHE A 375 6.00 -6.07 -15.02
CA PHE A 375 4.90 -5.16 -14.75
C PHE A 375 4.29 -5.41 -13.36
N LEU A 376 4.08 -6.68 -12.97
CA LEU A 376 3.54 -7.01 -11.65
C LEU A 376 4.44 -6.48 -10.51
N CYS A 377 5.76 -6.62 -10.62
CA CYS A 377 6.69 -6.08 -9.63
C CYS A 377 6.56 -4.56 -9.51
N ASP A 378 6.51 -3.85 -10.63
CA ASP A 378 6.39 -2.40 -10.63
C ASP A 378 5.01 -1.89 -10.18
N PHE A 379 3.95 -2.66 -10.46
CA PHE A 379 2.59 -2.40 -9.99
C PHE A 379 2.51 -2.56 -8.47
N ILE A 380 3.08 -3.63 -7.90
CA ILE A 380 3.14 -3.79 -6.44
C ILE A 380 3.99 -2.67 -5.82
N ASN A 381 5.13 -2.31 -6.41
CA ASN A 381 5.96 -1.20 -5.96
C ASN A 381 5.21 0.13 -5.94
N PHE A 382 4.35 0.39 -6.92
CA PHE A 382 3.50 1.56 -6.95
C PHE A 382 2.57 1.63 -5.72
N PHE A 383 1.97 0.50 -5.32
CA PHE A 383 1.17 0.44 -4.08
C PHE A 383 2.00 0.51 -2.81
N VAL A 384 3.21 -0.04 -2.79
CA VAL A 384 4.13 0.09 -1.65
C VAL A 384 4.48 1.56 -1.41
N ILE A 385 4.69 2.34 -2.47
CA ILE A 385 4.86 3.80 -2.37
C ILE A 385 3.56 4.44 -1.83
N LEU A 386 2.41 4.15 -2.46
CA LEU A 386 1.11 4.75 -2.11
C LEU A 386 0.74 4.55 -0.64
N PHE A 387 0.84 3.33 -0.13
CA PHE A 387 0.52 3.00 1.27
C PHE A 387 1.67 3.34 2.22
N GLY A 388 2.91 3.36 1.74
CA GLY A 388 4.12 3.69 2.49
C GLY A 388 4.48 5.18 2.51
N PHE A 389 3.54 6.08 2.19
CA PHE A 389 3.81 7.51 2.02
C PHE A 389 4.53 8.17 3.23
N SER A 390 4.17 7.80 4.48
CA SER A 390 4.83 8.28 5.71
C SER A 390 6.31 7.91 5.75
N ALA A 391 6.69 6.77 5.16
CA ALA A 391 8.06 6.32 5.08
C ALA A 391 8.88 6.96 3.93
N PHE A 392 8.25 7.71 3.03
CA PHE A 392 8.98 8.40 1.96
C PHE A 392 8.93 9.94 2.13
N GLY A 393 8.27 10.42 3.19
CA GLY A 393 8.17 11.84 3.57
C GLY A 393 9.16 12.28 4.64
N THR A 394 9.18 13.59 4.91
CA THR A 394 10.00 14.25 5.94
C THR A 394 9.44 14.03 7.35
N GLN A 395 10.28 14.24 8.39
CA GLN A 395 9.97 13.95 9.80
C GLN A 395 8.74 14.68 10.39
N GLU A 396 8.22 15.72 9.73
CA GLU A 396 7.12 16.53 10.26
C GLU A 396 5.76 15.81 10.34
N GLY A 397 5.62 14.59 9.83
CA GLY A 397 4.37 13.82 9.97
C GLY A 397 4.59 12.34 10.19
N ASP A 398 4.85 11.99 11.44
CA ASP A 398 4.70 10.61 11.98
C ASP A 398 3.22 10.22 12.17
N GLY A 399 2.29 11.10 11.77
CA GLY A 399 0.90 10.75 11.60
C GLY A 399 0.69 10.00 10.28
N GLY A 400 -0.24 9.04 10.28
CA GLY A 400 -0.64 8.30 9.08
C GLY A 400 -1.20 9.20 7.98
N VAL A 401 -1.67 8.61 6.87
CA VAL A 401 -2.15 9.36 5.67
C VAL A 401 -3.14 10.47 6.06
N LEU A 402 -3.87 10.17 7.13
CA LEU A 402 -4.88 11.00 7.76
C LEU A 402 -4.36 12.36 8.23
N SER A 403 -3.19 12.46 8.89
CA SER A 403 -2.69 13.75 9.40
C SER A 403 -2.24 14.69 8.28
N TYR A 404 -1.76 14.15 7.17
CA TYR A 404 -1.40 14.95 6.00
C TYR A 404 -2.62 15.43 5.22
N PHE A 405 -3.71 14.67 5.22
CA PHE A 405 -5.02 15.16 4.75
C PHE A 405 -5.55 16.28 5.65
N GLU A 406 -5.30 16.22 6.96
CA GLU A 406 -5.64 17.32 7.89
C GLU A 406 -4.84 18.58 7.59
N GLU A 407 -3.55 18.44 7.32
CA GLU A 407 -2.66 19.56 7.02
C GLU A 407 -2.71 20.05 5.57
N ASN A 408 -3.40 19.33 4.66
CA ASN A 408 -3.43 19.58 3.22
C ASN A 408 -2.04 19.74 2.57
N LYS A 409 -1.02 19.05 3.11
CA LYS A 409 0.36 19.08 2.59
C LYS A 409 0.73 17.70 2.07
N VAL A 410 1.13 17.62 0.80
CA VAL A 410 1.69 16.39 0.21
C VAL A 410 3.21 16.50 0.21
N PRO A 411 3.96 15.55 0.81
CA PRO A 411 5.42 15.57 0.75
C PRO A 411 5.92 15.54 -0.70
N MET A 412 6.79 16.48 -1.06
CA MET A 412 7.29 16.63 -2.43
C MET A 412 8.11 15.42 -2.89
N THR A 413 8.87 14.79 -1.99
CA THR A 413 9.68 13.60 -2.26
C THR A 413 8.83 12.40 -2.64
N PHE A 414 7.72 12.19 -1.93
CA PHE A 414 6.74 11.15 -2.23
C PHE A 414 6.10 11.36 -3.61
N LEU A 415 5.64 12.57 -3.90
CA LEU A 415 5.04 12.89 -5.20
C LEU A 415 6.02 12.65 -6.35
N LEU A 416 7.26 13.12 -6.22
CA LEU A 416 8.30 12.92 -7.21
C LEU A 416 8.63 11.44 -7.41
N MET A 417 8.66 10.64 -6.34
CA MET A 417 8.87 9.19 -6.42
C MET A 417 7.74 8.50 -7.19
N LEU A 418 6.48 8.88 -6.95
CA LEU A 418 5.32 8.32 -7.65
C LEU A 418 5.37 8.65 -9.14
N ILE A 419 5.67 9.91 -9.50
CA ILE A 419 5.78 10.35 -10.89
C ILE A 419 6.93 9.62 -11.61
N ILE A 420 8.11 9.50 -10.98
CA ILE A 420 9.24 8.79 -11.57
C ILE A 420 8.90 7.30 -11.75
N GLN A 421 8.31 6.64 -10.75
CA GLN A 421 7.92 5.23 -10.87
C GLN A 421 6.89 5.02 -11.99
N PHE A 422 5.88 5.89 -12.11
CA PHE A 422 4.94 5.85 -13.21
C PHE A 422 5.63 6.03 -14.58
N PHE A 423 6.52 7.00 -14.69
CA PHE A 423 7.29 7.23 -15.93
C PHE A 423 8.17 6.04 -16.30
N LEU A 424 8.84 5.39 -15.34
CA LEU A 424 9.64 4.20 -15.57
C LEU A 424 8.80 3.03 -16.11
N ILE A 425 7.57 2.84 -15.61
CA ILE A 425 6.64 1.81 -16.12
C ILE A 425 6.27 2.08 -17.58
N VAL A 426 5.97 3.35 -17.90
CA VAL A 426 5.61 3.79 -19.26
C VAL A 426 6.78 3.58 -20.24
N VAL A 427 7.99 3.98 -19.87
CA VAL A 427 9.21 3.78 -20.69
C VAL A 427 9.51 2.30 -20.89
N ASP A 428 9.36 1.48 -19.84
CA ASP A 428 9.60 0.04 -19.97
C ASP A 428 8.59 -0.64 -20.92
N ARG A 429 7.29 -0.25 -20.84
CA ARG A 429 6.28 -0.71 -21.80
C ARG A 429 6.64 -0.32 -23.24
N ALA A 430 7.12 0.89 -23.45
CA ALA A 430 7.54 1.37 -24.77
C ALA A 430 8.69 0.53 -25.35
N LEU A 431 9.72 0.26 -24.55
CA LEU A 431 10.88 -0.56 -24.96
C LEU A 431 10.48 -2.00 -25.24
N TYR A 432 9.56 -2.56 -24.45
CA TYR A 432 9.00 -3.90 -24.65
C TYR A 432 8.27 -4.02 -25.99
N LEU A 433 7.34 -3.11 -26.28
CA LEU A 433 6.52 -3.16 -27.51
C LEU A 433 7.36 -2.93 -28.77
N ARG A 434 8.34 -2.03 -28.72
CA ARG A 434 9.29 -1.80 -29.83
C ARG A 434 10.32 -2.92 -29.99
N LYS A 435 10.36 -3.90 -29.08
CA LYS A 435 11.35 -5.00 -29.06
C LYS A 435 12.81 -4.50 -29.10
N TYR A 436 13.07 -3.31 -28.54
CA TYR A 436 14.35 -2.63 -28.69
C TYR A 436 15.37 -3.06 -27.61
N MET A 437 16.18 -4.06 -27.95
CA MET A 437 17.12 -4.70 -26.99
C MET A 437 18.21 -3.76 -26.46
N VAL A 438 18.84 -2.96 -27.33
CA VAL A 438 19.91 -2.03 -26.93
C VAL A 438 19.36 -0.98 -25.95
N GLY A 439 18.18 -0.42 -26.23
CA GLY A 439 17.52 0.51 -25.33
C GLY A 439 17.16 -0.12 -23.99
N LYS A 440 16.71 -1.39 -23.98
CA LYS A 440 16.44 -2.13 -22.73
C LYS A 440 17.71 -2.33 -21.90
N ILE A 441 18.85 -2.64 -22.53
CA ILE A 441 20.14 -2.75 -21.84
C ILE A 441 20.53 -1.40 -21.23
N LEU A 442 20.51 -0.31 -22.01
CA LEU A 442 20.81 1.04 -21.51
C LEU A 442 19.90 1.43 -20.34
N PHE A 443 18.59 1.15 -20.48
CA PHE A 443 17.60 1.40 -19.44
C PHE A 443 17.87 0.59 -18.17
N GLN A 444 18.28 -0.68 -18.30
CA GLN A 444 18.67 -1.52 -17.17
C GLN A 444 19.86 -0.92 -16.42
N PHE A 445 20.92 -0.47 -17.12
CA PHE A 445 22.08 0.18 -16.49
C PHE A 445 21.68 1.46 -15.74
N PHE A 446 20.91 2.33 -16.39
CA PHE A 446 20.41 3.56 -15.77
C PHE A 446 19.55 3.27 -14.54
N LEU A 447 18.67 2.27 -14.63
CA LEU A 447 17.79 1.89 -13.53
C LEU A 447 18.57 1.30 -12.35
N ILE A 448 19.56 0.43 -12.60
CA ILE A 448 20.41 -0.13 -11.54
C ILE A 448 21.13 0.99 -10.79
N ILE A 449 21.82 1.88 -11.50
CA ILE A 449 22.57 2.98 -10.87
C ILE A 449 21.59 3.94 -10.17
N GLY A 450 20.50 4.31 -10.84
CA GLY A 450 19.49 5.21 -10.34
C GLY A 450 18.85 4.74 -9.04
N ILE A 451 18.42 3.47 -8.94
CA ILE A 451 17.75 2.97 -7.72
C ILE A 451 18.72 2.89 -6.53
N HIS A 452 19.98 2.52 -6.74
CA HIS A 452 20.95 2.39 -5.65
C HIS A 452 21.37 3.78 -5.15
N ILE A 453 21.55 4.75 -6.05
CA ILE A 453 21.79 6.14 -5.66
C ILE A 453 20.57 6.71 -4.93
N TRP A 454 19.37 6.48 -5.46
CA TRP A 454 18.14 7.01 -4.87
C TRP A 454 17.87 6.44 -3.48
N MET A 455 17.92 5.12 -3.32
CA MET A 455 17.55 4.45 -2.06
C MET A 455 18.58 4.59 -0.96
N PHE A 456 19.88 4.55 -1.28
CA PHE A 456 20.94 4.58 -0.26
C PHE A 456 21.50 5.99 0.01
N PHE A 457 21.35 6.96 -0.91
CA PHE A 457 21.86 8.32 -0.73
C PHE A 457 20.76 9.37 -0.70
N VAL A 458 19.87 9.43 -1.70
CA VAL A 458 18.86 10.50 -1.79
C VAL A 458 17.77 10.35 -0.71
N LEU A 459 17.27 9.14 -0.48
CA LEU A 459 16.23 8.90 0.51
C LEU A 459 16.72 9.19 1.94
N PRO A 460 17.87 8.70 2.40
CA PRO A 460 18.41 9.09 3.72
C PRO A 460 18.76 10.59 3.81
N ALA A 461 19.14 11.24 2.70
CA ALA A 461 19.40 12.69 2.66
C ALA A 461 18.15 13.53 2.87
N THR A 462 17.02 13.06 2.35
CA THR A 462 15.75 13.81 2.40
C THR A 462 14.93 13.49 3.65
N THR A 463 15.05 12.27 4.18
CA THR A 463 14.25 11.80 5.33
C THR A 463 15.03 11.81 6.65
N GLU A 464 16.34 12.10 6.62
CA GLU A 464 17.26 12.15 7.77
C GLU A 464 17.26 10.89 8.65
N ARG A 465 16.85 9.75 8.08
CA ARG A 465 16.81 8.46 8.75
C ARG A 465 17.53 7.40 7.93
N SER A 466 17.98 6.36 8.60
CA SER A 466 18.58 5.22 7.91
C SER A 466 17.54 4.47 7.07
N PHE A 467 17.99 3.87 5.98
CA PHE A 467 17.12 3.11 5.05
C PHE A 467 16.34 1.98 5.75
N ASN A 468 16.95 1.29 6.72
CA ASN A 468 16.37 0.16 7.44
C ASN A 468 15.55 0.58 8.68
N ALA A 469 15.32 1.88 8.91
CA ALA A 469 14.51 2.35 10.04
C ALA A 469 13.02 2.01 9.87
N THR A 470 12.54 1.89 8.63
CA THR A 470 11.15 1.55 8.33
C THR A 470 11.06 0.49 7.25
N ASN A 471 9.97 -0.29 7.26
CA ASN A 471 9.79 -1.42 6.35
C ASN A 471 9.44 -1.04 4.88
N PRO A 472 8.66 0.01 4.56
CA PRO A 472 8.25 0.26 3.17
C PRO A 472 9.40 0.45 2.16
N PRO A 473 10.48 1.21 2.45
CA PRO A 473 11.64 1.30 1.56
C PRO A 473 12.33 -0.07 1.34
N VAL A 474 12.36 -0.92 2.37
CA VAL A 474 12.91 -2.28 2.29
C VAL A 474 12.10 -3.14 1.32
N TYR A 475 10.76 -3.15 1.44
CA TYR A 475 9.89 -3.87 0.51
C TYR A 475 10.04 -3.37 -0.92
N TYR A 476 10.06 -2.05 -1.12
CA TYR A 476 10.25 -1.45 -2.44
C TYR A 476 11.56 -1.92 -3.08
N TYR A 477 12.68 -1.85 -2.35
CA TYR A 477 13.97 -2.26 -2.87
C TYR A 477 14.01 -3.75 -3.20
N LEU A 478 13.50 -4.63 -2.32
CA LEU A 478 13.47 -6.07 -2.57
C LEU A 478 12.65 -6.43 -3.81
N ILE A 479 11.46 -5.86 -3.97
CA ILE A 479 10.61 -6.09 -5.14
C ILE A 479 11.29 -5.52 -6.41
N LYS A 480 11.98 -4.37 -6.30
CA LYS A 480 12.74 -3.81 -7.42
C LYS A 480 13.97 -4.67 -7.77
N CYS A 481 14.59 -5.36 -6.81
CA CYS A 481 15.63 -6.34 -7.10
C CYS A 481 15.09 -7.53 -7.89
N PHE A 482 13.89 -8.04 -7.55
CA PHE A 482 13.24 -9.07 -8.37
C PHE A 482 12.93 -8.57 -9.79
N TYR A 483 12.46 -7.32 -9.92
CA TYR A 483 12.28 -6.68 -11.23
C TYR A 483 13.61 -6.67 -12.02
N LEU A 484 14.73 -6.29 -11.39
CA LEU A 484 16.04 -6.28 -12.01
C LEU A 484 16.49 -7.66 -12.48
N LEU A 485 16.22 -8.71 -11.69
CA LEU A 485 16.50 -10.10 -12.05
C LEU A 485 15.67 -10.54 -13.26
N PHE A 486 14.36 -10.29 -13.26
CA PHE A 486 13.50 -10.63 -14.38
C PHE A 486 13.86 -9.84 -15.65
N SER A 487 14.22 -8.57 -15.49
CA SER A 487 14.68 -7.72 -16.60
C SER A 487 15.99 -8.23 -17.20
N ALA A 488 16.97 -8.62 -16.37
CA ALA A 488 18.20 -9.23 -16.84
C ALA A 488 17.94 -10.58 -17.54
N TYR A 489 17.05 -11.41 -16.99
CA TYR A 489 16.62 -12.66 -17.62
C TYR A 489 15.97 -12.42 -18.99
N GLN A 490 15.09 -11.41 -19.10
CA GLN A 490 14.47 -11.02 -20.37
C GLN A 490 15.52 -10.57 -21.40
N ILE A 491 16.51 -9.79 -20.99
CA ILE A 491 17.62 -9.37 -21.88
C ILE A 491 18.42 -10.59 -22.35
N ARG A 492 18.68 -11.55 -21.44
CA ARG A 492 19.43 -12.77 -21.75
C ARG A 492 18.68 -13.67 -22.73
N CYS A 493 17.37 -13.87 -22.56
CA CYS A 493 16.56 -14.69 -23.45
C CYS A 493 16.19 -13.97 -24.76
N GLY A 494 16.10 -12.63 -24.74
CA GLY A 494 15.58 -11.83 -25.85
C GLY A 494 14.06 -11.83 -25.93
N TYR A 495 13.52 -10.93 -26.76
CA TYR A 495 12.08 -10.81 -26.99
C TYR A 495 11.57 -11.86 -27.98
N PRO A 496 10.42 -12.52 -27.72
CA PRO A 496 9.81 -13.41 -28.67
C PRO A 496 9.25 -12.65 -29.88
N ALA A 497 9.04 -13.37 -30.98
CA ALA A 497 8.45 -12.80 -32.19
C ALA A 497 6.99 -12.35 -31.95
N ARG A 498 6.24 -13.10 -31.15
CA ARG A 498 4.84 -12.82 -30.78
C ARG A 498 4.74 -12.25 -29.36
N ILE A 499 4.30 -11.01 -29.23
CA ILE A 499 4.13 -10.26 -27.98
C ILE A 499 2.75 -9.60 -27.84
N LEU A 500 2.00 -9.44 -28.94
CA LEU A 500 0.66 -8.85 -28.93
C LEU A 500 -0.33 -9.87 -28.37
N GLY A 501 -0.72 -9.61 -27.13
CA GLY A 501 -1.73 -10.37 -26.40
C GLY A 501 -1.75 -9.93 -24.94
N ASN A 502 -2.88 -10.06 -24.27
CA ASN A 502 -2.90 -9.92 -22.83
C ASN A 502 -2.36 -11.21 -22.18
N PHE A 503 -1.48 -11.06 -21.19
CA PHE A 503 -0.91 -12.22 -20.50
C PHE A 503 -1.99 -13.06 -19.80
N VAL A 504 -3.06 -12.41 -19.32
CA VAL A 504 -4.18 -13.07 -18.64
C VAL A 504 -5.04 -13.88 -19.61
N THR A 505 -5.04 -13.51 -20.91
CA THR A 505 -5.96 -14.10 -21.91
C THR A 505 -5.38 -15.32 -22.62
N LYS A 506 -4.33 -15.95 -22.09
CA LYS A 506 -3.67 -17.12 -22.69
C LYS A 506 -4.44 -18.44 -22.54
N GLY A 507 -5.44 -18.49 -21.67
CA GLY A 507 -6.32 -19.66 -21.50
C GLY A 507 -7.74 -19.25 -21.09
N PHE A 508 -8.68 -20.21 -21.06
CA PHE A 508 -10.12 -19.95 -20.88
C PHE A 508 -10.67 -20.47 -19.54
N THR A 509 -9.84 -20.53 -18.50
CA THR A 509 -10.25 -21.01 -17.17
C THR A 509 -10.99 -19.95 -16.36
N MET A 510 -11.70 -20.37 -15.31
CA MET A 510 -12.35 -19.46 -14.35
C MET A 510 -11.34 -18.52 -13.64
N ILE A 511 -10.11 -18.99 -13.44
CA ILE A 511 -9.03 -18.18 -12.86
C ILE A 511 -8.68 -17.03 -13.81
N ASN A 512 -8.55 -17.31 -15.10
CA ASN A 512 -8.27 -16.28 -16.11
C ASN A 512 -9.45 -15.32 -16.28
N PHE A 513 -10.69 -15.81 -16.24
CA PHE A 513 -11.88 -14.95 -16.23
C PHE A 513 -11.87 -13.97 -15.06
N THR A 514 -11.64 -14.48 -13.85
CA THR A 514 -11.61 -13.66 -12.63
C THR A 514 -10.44 -12.68 -12.66
N GLY A 515 -9.25 -13.13 -13.09
CA GLY A 515 -8.07 -12.28 -13.23
C GLY A 515 -8.26 -11.17 -14.26
N PHE A 516 -8.89 -11.47 -15.40
CA PHE A 516 -9.16 -10.49 -16.45
C PHE A 516 -10.21 -9.48 -16.01
N LYS A 517 -11.24 -9.95 -15.29
CA LYS A 517 -12.27 -9.07 -14.70
C LYS A 517 -11.69 -8.16 -13.62
N LEU A 518 -10.77 -8.67 -12.79
CA LEU A 518 -10.04 -7.86 -11.81
C LEU A 518 -9.17 -6.80 -12.52
N PHE A 519 -8.45 -7.20 -13.57
CA PHE A 519 -7.66 -6.29 -14.40
C PHE A 519 -8.50 -5.12 -14.95
N MET A 520 -9.73 -5.40 -15.42
CA MET A 520 -10.67 -4.38 -15.91
C MET A 520 -11.28 -3.50 -14.81
N THR A 521 -11.26 -3.94 -13.55
CA THR A 521 -11.80 -3.18 -12.42
C THR A 521 -10.82 -2.12 -11.93
N ILE A 522 -9.52 -2.29 -12.20
CA ILE A 522 -8.49 -1.33 -11.82
C ILE A 522 -8.67 -0.06 -12.67
N PRO A 523 -8.89 1.11 -12.06
CA PRO A 523 -9.17 2.34 -12.80
C PRO A 523 -7.95 2.75 -13.62
N PHE A 524 -8.20 3.28 -14.83
CA PHE A 524 -7.20 3.79 -15.77
C PHE A 524 -6.20 2.77 -16.31
N LEU A 525 -6.13 1.54 -15.77
CA LEU A 525 -5.14 0.56 -16.18
C LEU A 525 -5.41 0.03 -17.60
N PHE A 526 -6.67 -0.31 -17.89
CA PHE A 526 -7.07 -0.77 -19.22
C PHE A 526 -6.96 0.34 -20.26
N GLU A 527 -7.40 1.56 -19.91
CA GLU A 527 -7.35 2.72 -20.80
C GLU A 527 -5.90 3.11 -21.11
N LEU A 528 -5.04 3.24 -20.11
CA LEU A 528 -3.63 3.57 -20.35
C LEU A 528 -2.94 2.47 -21.15
N ARG A 529 -3.19 1.19 -20.84
CA ARG A 529 -2.61 0.08 -21.61
C ARG A 529 -2.99 0.15 -23.09
N THR A 530 -4.27 0.28 -23.40
CA THR A 530 -4.74 0.31 -24.81
C THR A 530 -4.18 1.52 -25.57
N LEU A 531 -4.10 2.69 -24.94
CA LEU A 531 -3.48 3.87 -25.52
C LEU A 531 -1.98 3.67 -25.78
N MET A 532 -1.26 3.12 -24.81
CA MET A 532 0.17 2.85 -24.92
C MET A 532 0.47 1.81 -26.01
N ASP A 533 -0.32 0.74 -26.08
CA ASP A 533 -0.18 -0.30 -27.10
C ASP A 533 -0.40 0.27 -28.51
N TRP A 534 -1.32 1.21 -28.69
CA TRP A 534 -1.53 1.92 -29.96
C TRP A 534 -0.36 2.86 -30.33
N ILE A 535 0.21 3.60 -29.38
CA ILE A 535 1.30 4.56 -29.65
C ILE A 535 2.58 3.88 -30.16
N TRP A 536 2.91 2.71 -29.62
CA TRP A 536 4.21 2.06 -29.87
C TRP A 536 4.17 0.83 -30.76
N THR A 537 2.97 0.39 -31.18
CA THR A 537 2.81 -0.64 -32.19
C THR A 537 2.59 0.02 -33.54
N ASP A 538 3.28 -0.48 -34.56
CA ASP A 538 3.02 -0.02 -35.94
C ASP A 538 1.70 -0.65 -36.41
N THR A 539 0.72 0.18 -36.78
CA THR A 539 -0.62 -0.23 -37.21
C THR A 539 -1.19 0.76 -38.22
N SER A 540 -2.07 0.30 -39.10
CA SER A 540 -2.86 1.15 -40.00
C SER A 540 -4.10 1.78 -39.34
N MET A 541 -4.54 1.22 -38.21
CA MET A 541 -5.80 1.59 -37.58
C MET A 541 -5.73 2.93 -36.84
N THR A 542 -6.82 3.70 -36.91
CA THR A 542 -6.99 4.91 -36.10
C THR A 542 -7.17 4.57 -34.61
N LEU A 543 -6.90 5.52 -33.73
CA LEU A 543 -7.05 5.32 -32.28
C LEU A 543 -8.45 4.84 -31.87
N PHE A 544 -9.51 5.44 -32.43
CA PHE A 544 -10.88 5.06 -32.08
C PHE A 544 -11.25 3.66 -32.60
N ASP A 545 -10.69 3.25 -33.74
CA ASP A 545 -10.90 1.91 -34.27
C ASP A 545 -10.14 0.86 -33.46
N TRP A 546 -8.93 1.21 -32.98
CA TRP A 546 -8.19 0.41 -32.01
C TRP A 546 -8.98 0.19 -30.73
N LEU A 547 -9.52 1.26 -30.13
CA LEU A 547 -10.33 1.18 -28.92
C LEU A 547 -11.59 0.31 -29.10
N LYS A 548 -12.26 0.41 -30.26
CA LYS A 548 -13.41 -0.47 -30.59
C LYS A 548 -12.99 -1.94 -30.67
N MET A 549 -11.86 -2.23 -31.33
CA MET A 549 -11.38 -3.61 -31.47
C MET A 549 -11.03 -4.23 -30.11
N GLU A 550 -10.32 -3.48 -29.25
CA GLU A 550 -9.97 -3.93 -27.90
C GLU A 550 -11.20 -4.13 -26.99
N ASP A 551 -12.22 -3.27 -27.10
CA ASP A 551 -13.49 -3.45 -26.40
C ASP A 551 -14.22 -4.71 -26.88
N ILE A 552 -14.32 -4.93 -28.19
CA ILE A 552 -14.88 -6.15 -28.78
C ILE A 552 -14.15 -7.39 -28.28
N PHE A 553 -12.81 -7.40 -28.35
CA PHE A 553 -12.00 -8.52 -27.88
C PHE A 553 -12.23 -8.81 -26.39
N SER A 554 -12.29 -7.76 -25.57
CA SER A 554 -12.50 -7.88 -24.13
C SER A 554 -13.86 -8.51 -23.79
N ASN A 555 -14.91 -8.11 -24.48
CA ASN A 555 -16.26 -8.67 -24.31
C ASN A 555 -16.33 -10.13 -24.80
N VAL A 556 -15.79 -10.41 -25.99
CA VAL A 556 -15.77 -11.76 -26.58
C VAL A 556 -14.95 -12.74 -25.73
N TYR A 557 -13.81 -12.30 -25.19
CA TYR A 557 -12.98 -13.13 -24.32
C TYR A 557 -13.69 -13.51 -23.02
N GLN A 558 -14.33 -12.54 -22.34
CA GLN A 558 -15.13 -12.82 -21.15
C GLN A 558 -16.25 -13.81 -21.44
N LEU A 559 -16.92 -13.65 -22.59
CA LEU A 559 -17.97 -14.55 -23.02
C LEU A 559 -17.44 -15.95 -23.31
N LYS A 560 -16.29 -16.09 -23.98
CA LYS A 560 -15.65 -17.40 -24.22
C LYS A 560 -15.34 -18.12 -22.91
N CYS A 561 -14.77 -17.44 -21.92
CA CYS A 561 -14.52 -18.07 -20.62
C CYS A 561 -15.82 -18.50 -19.92
N MET A 562 -16.90 -17.73 -20.04
CA MET A 562 -18.20 -18.11 -19.48
C MET A 562 -18.81 -19.31 -20.20
N ARG A 563 -18.69 -19.40 -21.53
CA ARG A 563 -19.11 -20.57 -22.31
C ARG A 563 -18.27 -21.81 -21.98
N GLN A 564 -16.95 -21.66 -21.83
CA GLN A 564 -16.07 -22.76 -21.42
C GLN A 564 -16.47 -23.31 -20.05
N LEU A 565 -16.80 -22.44 -19.10
CA LEU A 565 -17.29 -22.86 -17.78
C LEU A 565 -18.62 -23.65 -17.88
N GLU A 566 -19.53 -23.22 -18.74
CA GLU A 566 -20.80 -23.92 -18.97
C GLU A 566 -20.60 -25.29 -19.64
N GLU A 567 -19.55 -25.43 -20.45
CA GLU A 567 -19.13 -26.69 -21.07
C GLU A 567 -18.43 -27.64 -20.08
N ASP A 568 -17.51 -27.11 -19.26
CA ASP A 568 -16.80 -27.87 -18.22
C ASP A 568 -17.74 -28.32 -17.08
N LEU A 569 -18.78 -27.53 -16.78
CA LEU A 569 -19.78 -27.79 -15.75
C LEU A 569 -21.20 -27.75 -16.34
N PRO A 570 -21.58 -28.76 -17.16
CA PRO A 570 -22.85 -28.75 -17.87
C PRO A 570 -24.01 -28.87 -16.89
N ALA A 571 -24.86 -27.83 -16.88
CA ALA A 571 -26.09 -27.85 -16.10
C ALA A 571 -27.19 -28.58 -16.89
N PRO A 572 -27.75 -29.69 -16.39
CA PRO A 572 -28.89 -30.35 -17.02
C PRO A 572 -30.07 -29.39 -17.14
N ARG A 573 -30.72 -29.41 -18.31
CA ARG A 573 -31.85 -28.52 -18.61
C ARG A 573 -33.02 -28.77 -17.66
N GLY A 574 -33.66 -27.70 -17.21
CA GLY A 574 -34.87 -27.76 -16.38
C GLY A 574 -34.65 -28.06 -14.90
N GLN A 575 -33.40 -28.15 -14.42
CA GLN A 575 -33.13 -28.37 -13.00
C GLN A 575 -33.11 -27.06 -12.19
N LYS A 576 -33.54 -27.16 -10.92
CA LYS A 576 -33.46 -26.05 -9.97
C LYS A 576 -32.00 -25.70 -9.65
N LYS A 577 -31.64 -24.42 -9.63
CA LYS A 577 -30.32 -23.98 -9.15
C LYS A 577 -30.19 -24.24 -7.65
N GLY A 578 -29.01 -24.69 -7.22
CA GLY A 578 -28.71 -25.00 -5.82
C GLY A 578 -28.96 -23.80 -4.89
N SER A 579 -29.56 -24.07 -3.73
CA SER A 579 -29.92 -23.02 -2.76
C SER A 579 -28.71 -22.22 -2.28
N LEU A 580 -27.55 -22.86 -2.11
CA LEU A 580 -26.31 -22.20 -1.69
C LEU A 580 -25.90 -21.09 -2.66
N VAL A 581 -25.89 -21.36 -3.96
CA VAL A 581 -25.53 -20.35 -4.98
C VAL A 581 -26.51 -19.18 -4.97
N LYS A 582 -27.81 -19.44 -4.74
CA LYS A 582 -28.83 -18.39 -4.66
C LYS A 582 -28.63 -17.50 -3.43
N TYR A 583 -28.38 -18.11 -2.26
CA TYR A 583 -28.14 -17.36 -1.03
C TYR A 583 -26.80 -16.63 -1.04
N LEU A 584 -25.75 -17.22 -1.62
CA LEU A 584 -24.44 -16.57 -1.68
C LEU A 584 -24.43 -15.39 -2.66
N MET A 585 -24.93 -15.59 -3.88
CA MET A 585 -24.94 -14.54 -4.90
C MET A 585 -26.02 -13.48 -4.62
N GLY A 586 -27.27 -13.90 -4.37
CA GLY A 586 -28.38 -12.99 -4.09
C GLY A 586 -28.29 -12.36 -2.71
N GLY A 587 -27.98 -13.16 -1.69
CA GLY A 587 -27.80 -12.67 -0.32
C GLY A 587 -26.55 -11.80 -0.19
N GLY A 588 -25.46 -12.11 -0.90
CA GLY A 588 -24.28 -11.24 -0.97
C GLY A 588 -24.59 -9.87 -1.57
N MET A 589 -25.32 -9.82 -2.70
CA MET A 589 -25.75 -8.55 -3.29
C MET A 589 -26.69 -7.77 -2.37
N MET A 590 -27.63 -8.46 -1.72
CA MET A 590 -28.55 -7.86 -0.75
C MET A 590 -27.81 -7.30 0.47
N LEU A 591 -26.90 -8.07 1.07
CA LEU A 591 -26.07 -7.66 2.19
C LEU A 591 -25.19 -6.46 1.82
N GLY A 592 -24.62 -6.44 0.61
CA GLY A 592 -23.86 -5.30 0.11
C GLY A 592 -24.69 -4.00 0.06
N ILE A 593 -25.94 -4.08 -0.42
CA ILE A 593 -26.86 -2.92 -0.44
C ILE A 593 -27.23 -2.49 0.99
N ILE A 594 -27.50 -3.44 1.89
CA ILE A 594 -27.79 -3.16 3.30
C ILE A 594 -26.60 -2.46 3.96
N LEU A 595 -25.38 -2.98 3.79
CA LEU A 595 -24.19 -2.35 4.32
C LEU A 595 -24.02 -0.93 3.75
N LEU A 596 -24.23 -0.72 2.45
CA LEU A 596 -24.11 0.62 1.85
C LEU A 596 -25.09 1.63 2.46
N ILE A 597 -26.33 1.23 2.75
CA ILE A 597 -27.36 2.09 3.33
C ILE A 597 -27.10 2.32 4.83
N TRP A 598 -26.77 1.28 5.58
CA TRP A 598 -26.73 1.33 7.05
C TRP A 598 -25.35 1.62 7.63
N PHE A 599 -24.26 1.25 6.96
CA PHE A 599 -22.90 1.47 7.47
C PHE A 599 -22.58 2.95 7.71
N PRO A 600 -22.88 3.89 6.79
CA PRO A 600 -22.65 5.30 7.06
C PRO A 600 -23.50 5.81 8.22
N LEU A 601 -24.76 5.37 8.33
CA LEU A 601 -25.66 5.75 9.43
C LEU A 601 -25.16 5.22 10.78
N ALA A 602 -24.65 3.98 10.80
CA ALA A 602 -24.07 3.38 11.98
C ALA A 602 -22.83 4.16 12.46
N LEU A 603 -21.94 4.56 11.54
CA LEU A 603 -20.75 5.36 11.86
C LEU A 603 -21.14 6.66 12.58
N PHE A 604 -22.18 7.37 12.10
CA PHE A 604 -22.67 8.59 12.76
C PHE A 604 -23.43 8.32 14.05
N ALA A 605 -24.16 7.21 14.17
CA ALA A 605 -24.83 6.83 15.42
C ALA A 605 -23.83 6.53 16.55
N PHE A 606 -22.65 6.01 16.22
CA PHE A 606 -21.54 5.80 17.15
C PHE A 606 -20.68 7.07 17.37
N SER A 607 -21.16 8.24 16.97
CA SER A 607 -20.46 9.53 17.17
C SER A 607 -19.99 9.76 18.60
N ASN A 608 -20.80 9.40 19.61
CA ASN A 608 -20.43 9.57 21.02
C ASN A 608 -19.37 8.55 21.49
N ALA A 609 -19.22 7.43 20.79
CA ALA A 609 -18.21 6.42 21.10
C ALA A 609 -16.86 6.71 20.41
N VAL A 610 -16.89 7.35 19.24
CA VAL A 610 -15.70 7.64 18.41
C VAL A 610 -15.17 9.07 18.63
N GLY A 611 -15.95 9.96 19.25
CA GLY A 611 -15.56 11.34 19.50
C GLY A 611 -14.52 11.49 20.62
N GLU A 612 -13.72 12.56 20.53
CA GLU A 612 -12.73 12.94 21.54
C GLU A 612 -13.35 13.85 22.61
N PRO A 613 -13.01 13.67 23.91
CA PRO A 613 -13.50 14.54 24.97
C PRO A 613 -12.96 15.96 24.81
N ASN A 614 -13.84 16.96 24.95
CA ASN A 614 -13.51 18.37 24.72
C ASN A 614 -13.83 19.24 25.93
N LEU A 615 -12.98 19.15 26.95
CA LEU A 615 -13.06 20.02 28.12
C LEU A 615 -12.71 21.47 27.74
N PRO A 616 -13.38 22.49 28.30
CA PRO A 616 -13.04 23.89 28.08
C PRO A 616 -11.68 24.20 28.73
N TYR A 617 -10.89 25.07 28.09
CA TYR A 617 -9.58 25.52 28.60
C TYR A 617 -9.67 26.87 29.34
N ASP A 618 -10.71 27.65 29.08
CA ASP A 618 -10.97 28.90 29.79
C ASP A 618 -12.48 29.10 29.98
N VAL A 619 -12.86 29.43 31.21
CA VAL A 619 -14.23 29.78 31.57
C VAL A 619 -14.22 31.10 32.32
N SER A 620 -14.78 32.13 31.70
CA SER A 620 -14.88 33.46 32.30
C SER A 620 -16.31 33.81 32.65
N VAL A 621 -16.50 34.38 33.83
CA VAL A 621 -17.78 34.83 34.36
C VAL A 621 -17.71 36.32 34.67
N THR A 622 -18.74 37.04 34.25
CA THR A 622 -18.89 38.47 34.47
C THR A 622 -20.29 38.78 34.99
N LEU A 623 -20.39 39.43 36.15
CA LEU A 623 -21.63 39.95 36.71
C LEU A 623 -21.65 41.47 36.58
N ARG A 624 -22.67 42.00 35.90
CA ARG A 624 -22.89 43.44 35.72
C ARG A 624 -24.22 43.85 36.32
N ILE A 625 -24.26 45.00 36.99
CA ILE A 625 -25.51 45.61 37.45
C ILE A 625 -25.78 46.81 36.54
N GLY A 626 -26.81 46.73 35.70
CA GLY A 626 -27.11 47.78 34.73
C GLY A 626 -25.98 48.00 33.70
N PRO A 627 -25.82 49.22 33.17
CA PRO A 627 -24.77 49.56 32.20
C PRO A 627 -23.40 49.87 32.83
N TYR A 628 -23.25 49.71 34.15
CA TYR A 628 -22.06 50.10 34.90
C TYR A 628 -20.93 49.06 34.81
N GLU A 629 -19.76 49.40 35.37
CA GLU A 629 -18.63 48.48 35.43
C GLU A 629 -19.01 47.16 36.10
N PRO A 630 -18.48 46.02 35.59
CA PRO A 630 -18.76 44.71 36.15
C PRO A 630 -18.33 44.63 37.61
N VAL A 631 -19.27 44.15 38.40
CA VAL A 631 -19.16 43.95 39.84
C VAL A 631 -18.24 42.78 40.14
N TYR A 632 -18.38 41.69 39.37
CA TYR A 632 -17.55 40.51 39.51
C TYR A 632 -17.05 40.05 38.15
N VAL A 633 -15.73 39.86 38.06
CA VAL A 633 -15.01 39.27 36.93
C VAL A 633 -14.13 38.17 37.50
N MET A 634 -14.22 36.99 36.89
CA MET A 634 -13.39 35.82 37.22
C MET A 634 -13.18 34.98 35.97
N SER A 635 -11.98 34.42 35.83
CA SER A 635 -11.65 33.45 34.77
C SER A 635 -10.97 32.23 35.40
N ALA A 636 -11.53 31.05 35.19
CA ALA A 636 -10.92 29.79 35.52
C ALA A 636 -10.16 29.26 34.30
N GLN A 637 -8.85 29.08 34.46
CA GLN A 637 -7.97 28.41 33.49
C GLN A 637 -7.66 26.98 33.97
N ASP A 638 -6.85 26.23 33.22
CA ASP A 638 -6.57 24.79 33.40
C ASP A 638 -6.39 24.31 34.86
N SER A 639 -5.78 25.10 35.76
CA SER A 639 -5.60 24.69 37.16
C SER A 639 -6.88 24.62 37.99
N ASN A 640 -7.94 25.31 37.54
CA ASN A 640 -9.23 25.43 38.21
C ASN A 640 -10.37 24.72 37.46
N ILE A 641 -10.06 24.09 36.32
CA ILE A 641 -10.98 23.26 35.55
C ILE A 641 -10.55 21.81 35.75
N HIS A 642 -11.38 21.02 36.43
CA HIS A 642 -11.08 19.62 36.73
C HIS A 642 -12.04 18.71 35.98
N GLY A 643 -11.50 17.75 35.21
CA GLY A 643 -12.30 16.61 34.74
C GLY A 643 -12.69 15.72 35.93
N LEU A 644 -13.84 15.07 35.84
CA LEU A 644 -14.29 14.12 36.88
C LEU A 644 -13.55 12.78 36.73
N ASN A 645 -13.10 12.24 37.86
CA ASN A 645 -12.62 10.86 37.92
C ASN A 645 -13.78 9.87 38.02
N GLU A 646 -13.54 8.60 37.73
CA GLU A 646 -14.57 7.56 37.77
C GLU A 646 -15.24 7.45 39.15
N ASP A 647 -14.46 7.48 40.24
CA ASP A 647 -15.00 7.45 41.61
C ASP A 647 -15.93 8.64 41.91
N GLN A 648 -15.61 9.81 41.35
CA GLN A 648 -16.40 11.03 41.53
C GLN A 648 -17.64 11.03 40.65
N TRP A 649 -17.56 10.42 39.47
CA TRP A 649 -18.69 10.17 38.60
C TRP A 649 -19.70 9.21 39.24
N GLU A 650 -19.22 8.14 39.89
CA GLU A 650 -20.08 7.25 40.68
C GLU A 650 -20.77 7.99 41.85
N GLN A 651 -20.05 8.89 42.54
CA GLN A 651 -20.65 9.74 43.57
C GLN A 651 -21.77 10.62 43.00
N LEU A 652 -21.55 11.21 41.81
CA LEU A 652 -22.56 12.00 41.11
C LEU A 652 -23.79 11.16 40.73
N LEU A 653 -23.58 9.97 40.18
CA LEU A 653 -24.65 9.02 39.83
C LEU A 653 -25.47 8.61 41.05
N ASN A 654 -24.82 8.33 42.18
CA ASN A 654 -25.48 7.94 43.42
C ASN A 654 -26.40 9.05 43.96
N ASN A 655 -25.98 10.31 43.85
CA ASN A 655 -26.78 11.48 44.25
C ASN A 655 -28.09 11.58 43.45
N TYR A 656 -28.09 11.17 42.17
CA TYR A 656 -29.25 11.21 41.27
C TYR A 656 -29.98 9.87 41.11
N SER A 657 -29.66 8.86 41.92
CA SER A 657 -30.27 7.51 41.87
C SER A 657 -31.80 7.50 41.92
N LYS A 658 -32.42 8.50 42.55
CA LYS A 658 -33.87 8.62 42.70
C LYS A 658 -34.57 9.20 41.45
N SER A 659 -33.85 9.91 40.58
CA SER A 659 -34.41 10.61 39.42
C SER A 659 -34.07 9.87 38.12
N LYS A 660 -35.08 9.25 37.50
CA LYS A 660 -34.92 8.51 36.24
C LYS A 660 -34.55 9.43 35.07
N THR A 661 -35.06 10.66 35.06
CA THR A 661 -34.76 11.65 34.01
C THR A 661 -33.30 12.11 34.08
N ALA A 662 -32.78 12.35 35.29
CA ALA A 662 -31.37 12.68 35.51
C ALA A 662 -30.44 11.54 35.07
N LEU A 663 -30.73 10.29 35.46
CA LEU A 663 -29.93 9.13 35.05
C LEU A 663 -29.89 8.92 33.53
N THR A 664 -31.02 9.15 32.85
CA THR A 664 -31.11 9.05 31.37
C THR A 664 -30.29 10.16 30.68
N PHE A 665 -30.17 11.33 31.31
CA PHE A 665 -29.31 12.39 30.82
C PHE A 665 -27.83 12.03 31.02
N LEU A 666 -27.47 11.61 32.25
CA LEU A 666 -26.11 11.26 32.63
C LEU A 666 -25.55 10.07 31.83
N SER A 667 -26.40 9.12 31.40
CA SER A 667 -25.95 7.99 30.56
C SER A 667 -25.43 8.38 29.18
N ASN A 668 -25.62 9.63 28.74
CA ASN A 668 -25.07 10.11 27.46
C ASN A 668 -23.63 10.67 27.59
N TYR A 669 -23.10 10.76 28.81
CA TYR A 669 -21.79 11.35 29.10
C TYR A 669 -20.93 10.38 29.89
N GLU A 670 -19.62 10.46 29.70
CA GLU A 670 -18.61 9.75 30.50
C GLU A 670 -17.97 10.69 31.52
N SER A 671 -17.24 10.13 32.50
CA SER A 671 -16.53 10.90 33.53
C SER A 671 -15.59 11.95 32.93
N VAL A 672 -14.93 11.62 31.81
CA VAL A 672 -14.00 12.49 31.08
C VAL A 672 -14.66 13.65 30.33
N ASP A 673 -15.98 13.59 30.07
CA ASP A 673 -16.70 14.63 29.31
C ASP A 673 -17.15 15.80 30.19
N VAL A 674 -17.12 15.60 31.51
CA VAL A 674 -17.70 16.53 32.48
C VAL A 674 -16.60 17.27 33.22
N ALA A 675 -16.67 18.60 33.15
CA ALA A 675 -15.74 19.50 33.84
C ALA A 675 -16.40 20.11 35.08
N ALA A 676 -15.72 20.06 36.22
CA ALA A 676 -16.00 20.88 37.38
C ALA A 676 -15.12 22.13 37.35
N VAL A 677 -15.75 23.29 37.17
CA VAL A 677 -15.08 24.59 37.06
C VAL A 677 -15.17 25.31 38.39
N LYS A 678 -14.03 25.58 39.01
CA LYS A 678 -13.92 26.35 40.26
C LYS A 678 -13.59 27.80 39.96
N LEU A 679 -14.49 28.70 40.26
CA LEU A 679 -14.29 30.14 40.18
C LEU A 679 -14.02 30.67 41.59
N GLY A 680 -13.03 31.55 41.80
CA GLY A 680 -12.78 32.10 43.14
C GLY A 680 -13.93 32.99 43.62
N ALA A 681 -14.23 33.01 44.92
CA ALA A 681 -15.32 33.86 45.46
C ALA A 681 -15.06 35.37 45.29
N ASN A 682 -13.80 35.80 45.36
CA ASN A 682 -13.43 37.21 45.17
C ASN A 682 -13.17 37.50 43.69
N SER A 683 -13.58 38.68 43.20
CA SER A 683 -13.25 39.09 41.83
C SER A 683 -11.74 39.21 41.60
N THR A 684 -11.27 38.84 40.41
CA THR A 684 -9.85 39.02 40.02
C THR A 684 -9.48 40.48 39.77
N SER A 685 -10.47 41.31 39.41
CA SER A 685 -10.32 42.74 39.19
C SER A 685 -10.91 43.56 40.33
N ILE A 686 -10.23 44.64 40.68
CA ILE A 686 -10.76 45.69 41.57
C ILE A 686 -11.89 46.42 40.82
N TRP A 687 -12.95 46.81 41.53
CA TRP A 687 -14.08 47.54 40.97
C TRP A 687 -13.72 49.03 40.81
N ASN A 688 -13.47 49.47 39.59
CA ASN A 688 -12.91 50.78 39.28
C ASN A 688 -13.97 51.77 38.79
N ILE A 689 -15.15 51.74 39.43
CA ILE A 689 -16.26 52.61 39.07
C ILE A 689 -15.91 54.08 39.31
N SER A 690 -16.24 54.94 38.35
CA SER A 690 -16.06 56.38 38.53
C SER A 690 -16.97 56.91 39.65
N PRO A 691 -16.51 57.84 40.52
CA PRO A 691 -17.37 58.45 41.54
C PRO A 691 -18.73 58.96 41.01
N PRO A 692 -18.82 59.65 39.85
CA PRO A 692 -20.12 60.07 39.33
C PRO A 692 -21.00 58.90 38.87
N ASP A 693 -20.43 57.82 38.35
CA ASP A 693 -21.22 56.64 37.98
C ASP A 693 -21.68 55.83 39.21
N LYS A 694 -20.90 55.86 40.32
CA LYS A 694 -21.34 55.32 41.61
C LYS A 694 -22.55 56.08 42.14
N GLU A 695 -22.53 57.42 42.08
CA GLU A 695 -23.67 58.26 42.46
C GLU A 695 -24.88 58.03 41.55
N ARG A 696 -24.68 57.88 40.23
CA ARG A 696 -25.75 57.52 39.29
C ARG A 696 -26.34 56.15 39.59
N LEU A 697 -25.53 55.14 39.87
CA LEU A 697 -26.00 53.82 40.27
C LEU A 697 -26.84 53.87 41.55
N LEU A 698 -26.41 54.65 42.55
CA LEU A 698 -27.18 54.87 43.78
C LEU A 698 -28.52 55.57 43.50
N ASN A 699 -28.53 56.59 42.63
CA ASN A 699 -29.74 57.29 42.23
C ASN A 699 -30.70 56.38 41.44
N ASP A 700 -30.18 55.55 40.54
CA ASP A 700 -30.98 54.59 39.75
C ASP A 700 -31.59 53.50 40.65
N LEU A 701 -30.85 53.04 41.67
CA LEU A 701 -31.33 52.06 42.64
C LEU A 701 -32.41 52.64 43.57
N ASN A 702 -32.30 53.92 43.96
CA ASN A 702 -33.30 54.63 44.77
C ASN A 702 -34.52 55.09 43.93
N GLY A 703 -34.34 55.25 42.62
CA GLY A 703 -35.40 55.59 41.68
C GLY A 703 -36.27 54.40 41.27
N THR A 704 -37.26 54.65 40.41
CA THR A 704 -38.17 53.63 39.88
C THR A 704 -37.66 52.96 38.59
N VAL A 705 -36.44 53.27 38.15
CA VAL A 705 -35.85 52.73 36.91
C VAL A 705 -35.54 51.25 37.08
N THR A 706 -35.98 50.40 36.16
CA THR A 706 -35.68 48.96 36.17
C THR A 706 -34.22 48.72 35.77
N LEU A 707 -33.42 48.17 36.69
CA LEU A 707 -32.03 47.81 36.42
C LEU A 707 -31.93 46.31 36.14
N THR A 708 -31.20 45.91 35.11
CA THR A 708 -30.97 44.48 34.83
C THR A 708 -29.61 44.06 35.34
N CYS A 709 -29.57 43.11 36.28
CA CYS A 709 -28.35 42.38 36.61
C CYS A 709 -28.10 41.33 35.52
N ARG A 710 -26.93 41.32 34.90
CA ARG A 710 -26.57 40.36 33.86
C ARG A 710 -25.41 39.51 34.32
N PHE A 711 -25.64 38.21 34.39
CA PHE A 711 -24.60 37.21 34.65
C PHE A 711 -24.21 36.54 33.34
N ARG A 712 -23.08 36.95 32.80
CA ARG A 712 -22.56 36.47 31.52
C ARG A 712 -21.42 35.50 31.74
N TYR A 713 -21.55 34.30 31.21
CA TYR A 713 -20.51 33.27 31.22
C TYR A 713 -20.02 33.02 29.80
N THR A 714 -18.71 32.96 29.64
CA THR A 714 -18.02 32.73 28.37
C THR A 714 -17.14 31.50 28.51
N ILE A 715 -17.34 30.54 27.61
CA ILE A 715 -16.70 29.23 27.63
C ILE A 715 -15.86 29.13 26.37
N SER A 716 -14.56 28.89 26.55
CA SER A 716 -13.60 28.72 25.47
C SER A 716 -13.14 27.27 25.42
N ARG A 717 -13.33 26.64 24.27
CA ARG A 717 -13.04 25.22 24.00
C ARG A 717 -12.39 25.04 22.63
N LYS A 718 -11.84 23.87 22.37
CA LYS A 718 -11.28 23.55 21.05
C LYS A 718 -12.43 23.31 20.07
N SER A 719 -12.34 23.88 18.87
CA SER A 719 -13.30 23.65 17.78
C SER A 719 -12.54 23.48 16.47
N HIS A 720 -12.89 22.43 15.72
CA HIS A 720 -12.35 22.18 14.38
C HIS A 720 -13.21 22.78 13.26
N SER A 721 -14.43 23.26 13.57
CA SER A 721 -15.32 23.87 12.59
C SER A 721 -15.07 25.36 12.49
N LYS A 722 -14.95 25.88 11.26
CA LYS A 722 -14.85 27.32 10.99
C LYS A 722 -16.16 28.07 11.26
N GLU A 723 -17.30 27.38 11.19
CA GLU A 723 -18.63 27.98 11.35
C GLU A 723 -19.03 28.13 12.82
N ASN A 724 -18.55 27.24 13.70
CA ASN A 724 -18.83 27.28 15.13
C ASN A 724 -17.59 27.76 15.90
N PRO A 725 -17.53 29.02 16.35
CA PRO A 725 -16.38 29.53 17.07
C PRO A 725 -16.15 28.71 18.35
N GLY A 726 -14.86 28.51 18.69
CA GLY A 726 -14.46 27.81 19.91
C GLY A 726 -14.86 28.53 21.20
N THR A 727 -15.24 29.80 21.13
CA THR A 727 -15.70 30.60 22.26
C THR A 727 -17.20 30.84 22.16
N VAL A 728 -17.94 30.50 23.21
CA VAL A 728 -19.38 30.70 23.33
C VAL A 728 -19.67 31.59 24.53
N SER A 729 -20.49 32.61 24.36
CA SER A 729 -20.91 33.52 25.43
C SER A 729 -22.43 33.55 25.53
N GLU A 730 -22.96 33.35 26.73
CA GLU A 730 -24.39 33.48 27.04
C GLU A 730 -24.57 34.35 28.28
N GLU A 731 -25.71 35.02 28.41
CA GLU A 731 -26.02 35.86 29.57
C GLU A 731 -27.40 35.59 30.17
N GLN A 732 -27.47 35.54 31.49
CA GLN A 732 -28.72 35.43 32.24
C GLN A 732 -29.09 36.81 32.83
N PRO A 733 -30.24 37.39 32.44
CA PRO A 733 -30.73 38.63 33.01
C PRO A 733 -31.61 38.39 34.25
N TYR A 734 -31.44 39.23 35.26
CA TYR A 734 -32.33 39.39 36.40
C TYR A 734 -32.81 40.83 36.48
N GLU A 735 -34.10 41.05 36.31
CA GLU A 735 -34.71 42.39 36.35
C GLU A 735 -34.96 42.82 37.79
N LEU A 736 -34.19 43.81 38.27
CA LEU A 736 -34.52 44.52 39.50
C LEU A 736 -35.68 45.48 39.19
N ARG A 737 -36.86 45.21 39.72
CA ARG A 737 -38.06 46.07 39.67
C ARG A 737 -38.13 46.96 40.92
N GLY A 738 -38.88 48.05 40.86
CA GLY A 738 -38.92 49.07 41.92
C GLY A 738 -39.33 48.56 43.30
N ASP A 739 -40.13 47.48 43.36
CA ASP A 739 -40.64 46.86 44.59
C ASP A 739 -39.74 45.72 45.12
N ASP A 740 -38.61 45.44 44.47
CA ASP A 740 -37.76 44.32 44.88
C ASP A 740 -37.02 44.60 46.20
N PRO A 741 -37.05 43.66 47.17
CA PRO A 741 -36.38 43.80 48.46
C PRO A 741 -34.85 43.85 48.36
N VAL A 742 -34.31 43.48 47.19
CA VAL A 742 -32.88 43.51 46.87
C VAL A 742 -32.35 44.94 46.71
N ARG A 743 -33.17 45.86 46.18
CA ARG A 743 -32.74 47.26 45.94
C ARG A 743 -32.32 48.01 47.19
N PRO A 744 -33.15 48.09 48.26
CA PRO A 744 -32.74 48.78 49.47
C PRO A 744 -31.50 48.13 50.12
N ALA A 745 -31.35 46.82 50.00
CA ALA A 745 -30.17 46.10 50.47
C ALA A 745 -28.91 46.45 49.67
N LEU A 746 -29.00 46.57 48.33
CA LEU A 746 -27.91 47.05 47.48
C LEU A 746 -27.53 48.50 47.79
N VAL A 747 -28.52 49.38 47.98
CA VAL A 747 -28.29 50.79 48.36
C VAL A 747 -27.58 50.88 49.70
N GLN A 748 -28.04 50.12 50.71
CA GLN A 748 -27.43 50.11 52.03
C GLN A 748 -25.98 49.62 51.99
N MET A 749 -25.68 48.58 51.20
CA MET A 749 -24.33 48.05 51.01
C MET A 749 -23.41 49.03 50.27
N LEU A 750 -23.92 49.80 49.30
CA LEU A 750 -23.13 50.78 48.54
C LEU A 750 -22.89 52.09 49.30
N ALA A 751 -23.81 52.46 50.21
CA ALA A 751 -23.78 53.71 50.95
C ALA A 751 -23.14 53.61 52.35
N THR A 752 -23.18 52.44 52.99
CA THR A 752 -22.66 52.23 54.36
C THR A 752 -21.52 51.19 54.35
N ASP A 753 -20.42 51.48 55.05
CA ASP A 753 -19.28 50.56 55.29
C ASP A 753 -19.66 49.39 56.23
N SER A 754 -20.71 48.64 55.87
CA SER A 754 -21.32 47.61 56.71
C SER A 754 -21.12 46.23 56.09
N ASN A 755 -20.93 45.23 56.96
CA ASN A 755 -20.78 43.82 56.59
C ASN A 755 -22.15 43.19 56.25
N ILE A 756 -22.80 43.72 55.22
CA ILE A 756 -24.11 43.25 54.73
C ILE A 756 -23.89 42.45 53.45
N SER A 757 -24.54 41.28 53.36
CA SER A 757 -24.60 40.48 52.13
C SER A 757 -25.98 40.59 51.49
N VAL A 758 -26.01 40.66 50.15
CA VAL A 758 -27.24 40.80 49.36
C VAL A 758 -27.45 39.56 48.49
N THR A 759 -28.60 38.90 48.61
CA THR A 759 -28.91 37.71 47.80
C THR A 759 -29.66 38.08 46.53
N LEU A 760 -29.07 37.79 45.36
CA LEU A 760 -29.72 37.84 44.06
C LEU A 760 -30.30 36.46 43.72
N PRO A 761 -31.61 36.31 43.51
CA PRO A 761 -32.21 35.03 43.18
C PRO A 761 -32.03 34.65 41.70
N TYR A 762 -31.95 33.34 41.42
CA TYR A 762 -32.02 32.76 40.07
C TYR A 762 -31.05 33.32 39.01
N LEU A 763 -29.77 33.49 39.36
CA LEU A 763 -28.81 34.16 38.49
C LEU A 763 -27.67 33.26 37.97
N MET A 764 -27.20 32.30 38.77
CA MET A 764 -26.07 31.44 38.40
C MET A 764 -26.51 30.03 37.96
N PRO A 765 -26.17 29.57 36.74
CA PRO A 765 -26.41 28.19 36.34
C PRO A 765 -25.40 27.24 37.03
N LYS A 766 -25.87 26.12 37.58
CA LYS A 766 -24.99 25.10 38.20
C LYS A 766 -24.55 24.01 37.23
N PHE A 767 -25.47 23.59 36.35
CA PHE A 767 -25.24 22.55 35.35
C PHE A 767 -25.45 23.13 33.97
N LEU A 768 -24.41 23.10 33.14
CA LEU A 768 -24.43 23.61 31.78
C LEU A 768 -24.15 22.48 30.80
N LYS A 769 -24.94 22.38 29.74
CA LYS A 769 -24.66 21.53 28.58
C LYS A 769 -24.00 22.40 27.51
N VAL A 770 -22.79 22.03 27.12
CA VAL A 770 -21.98 22.72 26.11
C VAL A 770 -22.02 21.91 24.81
N LYS A 771 -22.79 22.39 23.83
CA LYS A 771 -22.94 21.70 22.54
C LYS A 771 -21.84 22.09 21.56
N ASN A 772 -21.53 21.17 20.65
CA ASN A 772 -20.61 21.44 19.54
C ASN A 772 -21.07 22.54 18.58
N SER A 773 -22.38 22.78 18.48
CA SER A 773 -23.00 23.83 17.67
C SER A 773 -22.77 25.25 18.20
N GLY A 774 -22.03 25.41 19.31
CA GLY A 774 -21.85 26.72 19.94
C GLY A 774 -23.04 27.19 20.78
N ASN A 775 -23.95 26.28 21.15
CA ASN A 775 -25.09 26.59 22.02
C ASN A 775 -24.83 26.05 23.43
N VAL A 776 -25.04 26.88 24.46
CA VAL A 776 -24.88 26.50 25.87
C VAL A 776 -26.19 26.72 26.59
N LYS A 777 -26.73 25.66 27.21
CA LYS A 777 -27.99 25.72 27.96
C LYS A 777 -27.87 25.11 29.34
N PRO A 778 -28.60 25.63 30.34
CA PRO A 778 -28.70 24.98 31.63
C PRO A 778 -29.43 23.64 31.51
N ILE A 779 -29.10 22.69 32.38
CA ILE A 779 -29.66 21.33 32.35
C ILE A 779 -30.80 21.23 33.36
N HIS A 780 -32.05 21.24 32.89
CA HIS A 780 -33.21 21.11 33.77
C HIS A 780 -33.34 19.72 34.41
N GLN A 781 -32.86 18.66 33.75
CA GLN A 781 -33.04 17.28 34.24
C GLN A 781 -32.28 16.98 35.53
N LEU A 782 -31.26 17.80 35.87
CA LEU A 782 -30.44 17.65 37.07
C LEU A 782 -30.91 18.55 38.23
N VAL A 783 -31.94 19.38 38.01
CA VAL A 783 -32.48 20.29 39.03
C VAL A 783 -33.87 19.82 39.45
N ASP A 784 -34.05 19.63 40.76
CA ASP A 784 -35.33 19.18 41.29
C ASP A 784 -36.45 20.21 41.01
N LYS A 785 -37.61 19.71 40.55
CA LYS A 785 -38.85 20.50 40.32
C LYS A 785 -38.78 21.51 39.16
N VAL A 786 -38.13 21.14 38.05
CA VAL A 786 -38.10 21.94 36.82
C VAL A 786 -38.49 21.12 35.59
N ASP A 787 -39.46 21.63 34.82
CA ASP A 787 -40.02 20.93 33.64
C ASP A 787 -39.44 21.39 32.29
N SER A 788 -38.67 22.49 32.25
CA SER A 788 -38.11 23.04 30.99
C SER A 788 -36.74 23.70 31.15
N ASP A 789 -35.92 23.69 30.09
CA ASP A 789 -34.58 24.30 30.04
C ASP A 789 -34.61 25.83 30.27
N ASP A 790 -35.67 26.52 29.82
CA ASP A 790 -35.74 27.99 29.88
C ASP A 790 -36.33 28.51 31.22
N SER A 791 -36.59 27.62 32.18
CA SER A 791 -37.13 28.01 33.48
C SER A 791 -36.08 28.71 34.35
N PHE A 792 -36.45 29.86 34.93
CA PHE A 792 -35.62 30.59 35.89
C PHE A 792 -35.18 29.75 37.10
N ARG A 793 -35.90 28.66 37.41
CA ARG A 793 -35.56 27.74 38.51
C ARG A 793 -34.31 26.89 38.25
N ASN A 794 -33.80 26.86 37.01
CA ASN A 794 -32.53 26.19 36.68
C ASN A 794 -31.31 26.96 37.22
N TYR A 795 -31.51 28.20 37.65
CA TYR A 795 -30.46 29.07 38.15
C TYR A 795 -30.52 29.15 39.67
N ARG A 796 -29.37 29.35 40.29
CA ARG A 796 -29.23 29.44 41.74
C ARG A 796 -29.00 30.86 42.21
N ASN A 797 -29.30 31.04 43.49
CA ASN A 797 -29.17 32.30 44.18
C ASN A 797 -27.71 32.56 44.51
N ILE A 798 -27.25 33.78 44.25
CA ILE A 798 -25.90 34.23 44.60
C ILE A 798 -25.98 35.32 45.65
N THR A 799 -25.00 35.37 46.55
CA THR A 799 -24.86 36.40 47.57
C THR A 799 -23.70 37.30 47.19
N LEU A 800 -23.95 38.60 47.20
CA LEU A 800 -22.97 39.64 46.90
C LEU A 800 -22.54 40.31 48.19
N ARG A 801 -21.25 40.61 48.28
CA ARG A 801 -20.69 41.40 49.36
C ARG A 801 -19.63 42.35 48.81
N LEU A 802 -19.71 43.60 49.23
CA LEU A 802 -18.71 44.62 48.91
C LEU A 802 -17.65 44.67 50.02
N PHE A 803 -16.38 44.63 49.62
CA PHE A 803 -15.25 44.92 50.48
C PHE A 803 -14.62 46.25 50.10
N GLN A 804 -14.22 46.99 51.12
CA GLN A 804 -13.64 48.32 50.99
C GLN A 804 -12.44 48.40 51.92
N THR A 805 -11.31 48.87 51.39
CA THR A 805 -10.11 49.12 52.19
C THR A 805 -9.74 50.59 52.11
N HIS A 806 -9.43 51.16 53.27
CA HIS A 806 -8.90 52.50 53.41
C HIS A 806 -7.43 52.40 53.85
N GLN A 807 -6.51 52.71 52.95
CA GLN A 807 -5.14 53.02 53.33
C GLN A 807 -5.01 54.54 53.47
N ASN A 808 -4.28 54.99 54.50
CA ASN A 808 -4.11 56.42 54.78
C ASN A 808 -3.56 57.15 53.53
N ASN A 809 -4.33 58.13 53.04
CA ASN A 809 -4.07 58.96 51.85
C ASN A 809 -4.16 58.30 50.45
N SER A 810 -4.72 57.10 50.30
CA SER A 810 -5.03 56.53 48.96
C SER A 810 -6.54 56.50 48.67
N VAL A 811 -6.87 56.48 47.37
CA VAL A 811 -8.26 56.29 46.91
C VAL A 811 -8.77 54.95 47.47
N PRO A 812 -10.00 54.90 48.03
CA PRO A 812 -10.55 53.65 48.56
C PRO A 812 -10.65 52.61 47.45
N LEU A 813 -10.11 51.41 47.70
CA LEU A 813 -10.22 50.28 46.78
C LEU A 813 -11.44 49.45 47.14
N PHE A 814 -12.26 49.16 46.13
CA PHE A 814 -13.47 48.37 46.24
C PHE A 814 -13.31 47.06 45.48
N TRP A 815 -13.69 45.94 46.07
CA TRP A 815 -13.83 44.68 45.33
C TRP A 815 -15.02 43.90 45.83
N TRP A 816 -15.55 43.05 44.96
CA TRP A 816 -16.75 42.27 45.27
C TRP A 816 -16.40 40.81 45.52
N GLU A 817 -17.10 40.25 46.49
CA GLU A 817 -17.16 38.82 46.77
C GLU A 817 -18.53 38.30 46.35
N VAL A 818 -18.53 37.20 45.61
CA VAL A 818 -19.72 36.47 45.18
C VAL A 818 -19.67 35.08 45.81
N LYS A 819 -20.69 34.75 46.58
CA LYS A 819 -20.83 33.44 47.24
C LYS A 819 -22.10 32.75 46.82
N GLU A 820 -22.01 31.44 46.68
CA GLU A 820 -23.15 30.58 46.45
C GLU A 820 -24.02 30.45 47.71
N ASN A 821 -25.34 30.43 47.57
CA ASN A 821 -26.19 30.06 48.70
C ASN A 821 -26.33 28.54 48.81
N CYS A 822 -25.64 27.91 49.78
CA CYS A 822 -25.60 26.44 49.94
C CYS A 822 -26.44 25.92 51.11
N THR A 823 -27.64 26.46 51.29
CA THR A 823 -28.59 25.97 52.30
C THR A 823 -29.14 24.58 51.99
N ASP A 824 -28.93 24.07 50.77
CA ASP A 824 -29.50 22.82 50.28
C ASP A 824 -28.50 21.66 50.38
N ASN A 825 -28.83 20.64 51.20
CA ASN A 825 -27.97 19.46 51.41
C ASN A 825 -27.67 18.64 50.13
N SER A 826 -28.51 18.72 49.10
CA SER A 826 -28.35 17.96 47.84
C SER A 826 -27.08 18.31 47.07
N PHE A 827 -26.55 19.53 47.25
CA PHE A 827 -25.44 20.05 46.45
C PHE A 827 -24.12 20.14 47.22
N VAL A 828 -24.15 19.91 48.54
CA VAL A 828 -22.96 19.85 49.39
C VAL A 828 -22.15 18.58 49.14
N ASN A 829 -22.81 17.48 48.76
CA ASN A 829 -22.18 16.18 48.49
C ASN A 829 -21.75 16.00 47.02
N MET A 830 -21.58 17.10 46.27
CA MET A 830 -21.14 17.03 44.87
C MET A 830 -19.60 17.06 44.76
N PRO A 831 -19.00 16.39 43.77
CA PRO A 831 -17.55 16.36 43.61
C PRO A 831 -16.98 17.77 43.44
N TYR A 832 -15.91 18.12 44.18
CA TYR A 832 -15.31 19.46 44.17
C TYR A 832 -16.22 20.61 44.66
N ALA A 833 -17.35 20.32 45.31
CA ALA A 833 -18.19 21.34 45.91
C ALA A 833 -17.46 22.02 47.08
N ASP A 834 -17.14 23.30 46.91
CA ASP A 834 -16.69 24.18 47.96
C ASP A 834 -17.55 25.44 47.90
N CYS A 835 -18.37 25.66 48.93
CA CYS A 835 -19.28 26.80 49.00
C CYS A 835 -18.64 28.04 49.64
N LEU A 836 -17.56 27.85 50.39
CA LEU A 836 -17.01 28.91 51.25
C LEU A 836 -16.04 29.80 50.50
N SER A 837 -15.21 29.20 49.63
CA SER A 837 -14.14 29.94 48.94
C SER A 837 -14.22 29.94 47.42
N HIS A 838 -15.05 29.06 46.83
CA HIS A 838 -15.22 28.94 45.40
C HIS A 838 -16.70 28.94 44.98
N LEU A 839 -16.92 29.24 43.71
CA LEU A 839 -18.18 29.14 42.99
C LEU A 839 -18.00 28.04 41.95
N VAL A 840 -18.75 26.94 42.07
CA VAL A 840 -18.50 25.74 41.26
C VAL A 840 -19.59 25.59 40.20
N MET A 841 -19.22 25.46 38.93
CA MET A 841 -20.12 25.12 37.83
C MET A 841 -19.71 23.79 37.20
N TYR A 842 -20.69 22.94 36.87
CA TYR A 842 -20.44 21.69 36.16
C TYR A 842 -20.84 21.86 34.69
N MET A 843 -19.92 21.52 33.79
CA MET A 843 -20.11 21.60 32.35
C MET A 843 -20.06 20.21 31.74
N PHE A 844 -21.13 19.84 31.04
CA PHE A 844 -21.23 18.61 30.26
C PHE A 844 -20.91 18.94 28.81
N ASN A 845 -19.74 18.52 28.34
CA ASN A 845 -19.25 18.87 27.02
C ASN A 845 -19.54 17.75 26.03
N ASP A 846 -20.09 18.08 24.86
CA ASP A 846 -20.25 17.10 23.79
C ASP A 846 -18.87 16.78 23.17
N LYS A 847 -18.57 15.49 22.96
CA LYS A 847 -17.33 15.03 22.30
C LYS A 847 -17.20 15.61 20.89
N ILE A 848 -15.99 15.99 20.48
CA ILE A 848 -15.73 16.50 19.14
C ILE A 848 -15.33 15.38 18.20
N PHE A 849 -15.73 15.49 16.94
CA PHE A 849 -15.18 14.61 15.92
C PHE A 849 -13.74 14.99 15.60
N PRO A 850 -12.89 13.99 15.27
CA PRO A 850 -11.61 14.24 14.63
C PRO A 850 -11.78 15.20 13.44
N SER A 851 -10.77 16.05 13.22
CA SER A 851 -10.87 17.16 12.27
C SER A 851 -11.21 16.70 10.83
N THR A 852 -10.79 15.49 10.46
CA THR A 852 -11.10 14.79 9.19
C THR A 852 -12.59 14.61 8.93
N ILE A 853 -13.34 14.14 9.94
CA ILE A 853 -14.77 13.88 9.83
C ILE A 853 -15.57 15.15 10.13
N SER A 854 -15.01 16.07 10.93
CA SER A 854 -15.66 17.32 11.34
C SER A 854 -16.01 18.23 10.16
N SER A 855 -15.13 18.37 9.16
CA SER A 855 -15.42 19.16 7.95
C SER A 855 -16.56 18.56 7.12
N ILE A 856 -16.73 17.24 7.15
CA ILE A 856 -17.80 16.53 6.44
C ILE A 856 -19.10 16.62 7.25
N ALA A 857 -19.04 16.49 8.58
CA ALA A 857 -20.17 16.61 9.48
C ALA A 857 -20.80 18.02 9.49
N ALA A 858 -19.99 19.07 9.28
CA ALA A 858 -20.44 20.46 9.23
C ALA A 858 -21.42 20.74 8.08
N GLY A 859 -21.26 20.08 6.92
CA GLY A 859 -22.10 20.28 5.73
C GLY A 859 -23.51 19.65 5.78
N GLY A 860 -23.93 19.12 6.93
CA GLY A 860 -25.20 18.42 7.10
C GLY A 860 -25.09 16.94 6.74
N ILE A 861 -24.87 16.10 7.76
CA ILE A 861 -24.72 14.64 7.69
C ILE A 861 -25.82 13.98 6.83
N ILE A 862 -27.07 14.41 7.00
CA ILE A 862 -28.23 13.90 6.27
C ILE A 862 -28.14 14.24 4.77
N GLY A 863 -27.65 15.43 4.43
CA GLY A 863 -27.47 15.87 3.05
C GLY A 863 -26.43 15.02 2.33
N ILE A 864 -25.24 14.87 2.92
CA ILE A 864 -24.15 14.06 2.34
C ILE A 864 -24.57 12.59 2.23
N TYR A 865 -25.16 12.03 3.27
CA TYR A 865 -25.71 10.66 3.25
C TYR A 865 -26.72 10.47 2.11
N SER A 866 -27.68 11.40 1.97
CA SER A 866 -28.71 11.31 0.93
C SER A 866 -28.11 11.41 -0.48
N THR A 867 -27.14 12.31 -0.70
CA THR A 867 -26.46 12.45 -1.99
C THR A 867 -25.64 11.21 -2.34
N LEU A 868 -24.90 10.66 -1.38
CA LEU A 868 -24.10 9.45 -1.57
C LEU A 868 -24.98 8.26 -1.94
N ILE A 869 -26.08 8.05 -1.20
CA ILE A 869 -27.04 6.98 -1.52
C ILE A 869 -27.69 7.19 -2.87
N LEU A 870 -28.08 8.43 -3.23
CA LEU A 870 -28.67 8.71 -4.54
C LEU A 870 -27.69 8.42 -5.69
N VAL A 871 -26.41 8.81 -5.54
CA VAL A 871 -25.36 8.52 -6.52
C VAL A 871 -25.15 7.01 -6.65
N PHE A 872 -24.97 6.29 -5.54
CA PHE A 872 -24.79 4.84 -5.57
C PHE A 872 -26.03 4.10 -6.08
N SER A 873 -27.23 4.52 -5.70
CA SER A 873 -28.48 3.96 -6.20
C SER A 873 -28.60 4.15 -7.71
N ARG A 874 -28.27 5.35 -8.22
CA ARG A 874 -28.26 5.63 -9.66
C ARG A 874 -27.17 4.83 -10.38
N MET A 875 -25.99 4.69 -9.80
CA MET A 875 -24.89 3.88 -10.35
C MET A 875 -25.29 2.40 -10.44
N LEU A 876 -25.80 1.81 -9.35
CA LEU A 876 -26.29 0.43 -9.31
C LEU A 876 -27.41 0.22 -10.33
N ARG A 877 -28.37 1.15 -10.41
CA ARG A 877 -29.46 1.08 -11.38
C ARG A 877 -28.94 1.10 -12.81
N THR A 878 -28.06 2.03 -13.16
CA THR A 878 -27.59 2.21 -14.54
C THR A 878 -26.60 1.12 -14.97
N SER A 879 -25.73 0.67 -14.06
CA SER A 879 -24.67 -0.29 -14.36
C SER A 879 -25.17 -1.74 -14.38
N ILE A 880 -26.04 -2.12 -13.42
CA ILE A 880 -26.42 -3.53 -13.19
C ILE A 880 -27.85 -3.83 -13.66
N PHE A 881 -28.82 -2.95 -13.38
CA PHE A 881 -30.25 -3.29 -13.55
C PHE A 881 -30.89 -2.73 -14.83
N SER A 882 -30.47 -1.55 -15.29
CA SER A 882 -31.11 -0.78 -16.35
C SER A 882 -30.14 -0.62 -17.52
N GLY A 883 -30.10 -1.62 -18.39
CA GLY A 883 -29.22 -1.65 -19.57
C GLY A 883 -28.89 -3.05 -20.10
N ALA A 884 -29.23 -4.10 -19.35
CA ALA A 884 -28.98 -5.48 -19.76
C ALA A 884 -29.67 -5.82 -21.09
N SER A 885 -30.92 -5.35 -21.31
CA SER A 885 -31.69 -5.69 -22.52
C SER A 885 -31.03 -5.24 -23.82
N SER A 886 -30.41 -4.05 -23.85
CA SER A 886 -29.70 -3.56 -25.02
C SER A 886 -28.41 -4.33 -25.31
N LYS A 887 -27.84 -4.98 -24.30
CA LYS A 887 -26.58 -5.72 -24.40
C LYS A 887 -26.75 -7.18 -24.79
N ILE A 888 -27.97 -7.73 -24.69
CA ILE A 888 -28.28 -9.14 -25.02
C ILE A 888 -27.72 -9.55 -26.38
N MET A 889 -27.83 -8.69 -27.40
CA MET A 889 -27.36 -9.02 -28.76
C MET A 889 -25.84 -9.23 -28.86
N PHE A 890 -25.06 -8.75 -27.88
CA PHE A 890 -23.60 -8.84 -27.85
C PHE A 890 -23.09 -9.73 -26.70
N GLU A 891 -23.84 -9.86 -25.60
CA GLU A 891 -23.47 -10.66 -24.43
C GLU A 891 -23.96 -12.11 -24.50
N ASP A 892 -25.09 -12.40 -25.15
CA ASP A 892 -25.68 -13.74 -25.21
C ASP A 892 -25.39 -14.47 -26.55
N LEU A 893 -24.12 -14.72 -26.82
CA LEU A 893 -23.67 -15.49 -28.00
C LEU A 893 -23.32 -16.94 -27.60
N PRO A 894 -23.84 -17.97 -28.30
CA PRO A 894 -23.62 -19.36 -27.90
C PRO A 894 -22.22 -19.89 -28.23
N TYR A 895 -21.70 -19.63 -29.44
CA TYR A 895 -20.36 -20.06 -29.86
C TYR A 895 -19.57 -18.90 -30.45
N VAL A 896 -18.56 -18.42 -29.73
CA VAL A 896 -17.82 -17.18 -30.07
C VAL A 896 -16.47 -17.41 -30.73
N ASP A 897 -16.04 -18.67 -30.90
CA ASP A 897 -14.67 -19.00 -31.29
C ASP A 897 -14.27 -18.41 -32.63
N ARG A 898 -15.20 -18.35 -33.60
CA ARG A 898 -14.93 -17.75 -34.91
C ARG A 898 -14.72 -16.23 -34.84
N VAL A 899 -15.39 -15.55 -33.90
CA VAL A 899 -15.23 -14.11 -33.68
C VAL A 899 -13.94 -13.83 -32.92
N LEU A 900 -13.65 -14.66 -31.91
CA LEU A 900 -12.39 -14.60 -31.18
C LEU A 900 -11.20 -14.85 -32.11
N GLN A 901 -11.28 -15.86 -32.97
CA GLN A 901 -10.27 -16.17 -33.97
C GLN A 901 -10.03 -14.98 -34.90
N LEU A 902 -11.09 -14.32 -35.39
CA LEU A 902 -10.95 -13.12 -36.20
C LEU A 902 -10.20 -11.99 -35.46
N CYS A 903 -10.44 -11.83 -34.15
CA CYS A 903 -9.68 -10.85 -33.34
C CYS A 903 -8.20 -11.26 -33.19
N LEU A 904 -7.93 -12.55 -32.97
CA LEU A 904 -6.57 -13.09 -32.89
C LEU A 904 -5.82 -12.98 -34.21
N ASP A 905 -6.51 -13.20 -35.34
CA ASP A 905 -5.95 -13.04 -36.68
C ASP A 905 -5.57 -11.57 -36.93
N ILE A 906 -6.38 -10.59 -36.47
CA ILE A 906 -6.02 -9.16 -36.53
C ILE A 906 -4.73 -8.91 -35.73
N TYR A 907 -4.59 -9.45 -34.51
CA TYR A 907 -3.34 -9.31 -33.74
C TYR A 907 -2.14 -9.93 -34.48
N LEU A 908 -2.34 -11.09 -35.10
CA LEU A 908 -1.29 -11.79 -35.85
C LEU A 908 -0.85 -10.99 -37.07
N VAL A 909 -1.79 -10.49 -37.86
CA VAL A 909 -1.53 -9.70 -39.08
C VAL A 909 -0.86 -8.37 -38.75
N ARG A 910 -1.21 -7.77 -37.61
CA ARG A 910 -0.52 -6.60 -37.08
C ARG A 910 0.94 -6.88 -36.75
N GLU A 911 1.23 -8.05 -36.16
CA GLU A 911 2.61 -8.45 -35.89
C GLU A 911 3.42 -8.77 -37.14
N SER A 912 2.79 -9.29 -38.19
CA SER A 912 3.44 -9.53 -39.48
C SER A 912 3.64 -8.26 -40.31
N LEU A 913 3.11 -7.11 -39.85
CA LEU A 913 3.16 -5.81 -40.53
C LEU A 913 2.45 -5.81 -41.89
N GLU A 914 1.45 -6.68 -42.08
CA GLU A 914 0.60 -6.74 -43.27
C GLU A 914 -0.63 -5.85 -43.11
N PHE A 915 -0.42 -4.53 -43.16
CA PHE A 915 -1.43 -3.52 -42.85
C PHE A 915 -2.69 -3.56 -43.74
N THR A 916 -2.58 -3.98 -45.00
CA THR A 916 -3.74 -4.09 -45.89
C THR A 916 -4.72 -5.15 -45.41
N LEU A 917 -4.21 -6.31 -44.99
CA LEU A 917 -5.02 -7.38 -44.45
C LEU A 917 -5.58 -7.01 -43.06
N GLU A 918 -4.87 -6.19 -42.28
CA GLU A 918 -5.36 -5.65 -41.01
C GLU A 918 -6.65 -4.84 -41.23
N GLU A 919 -6.65 -3.92 -42.20
CA GLU A 919 -7.84 -3.11 -42.54
C GLU A 919 -8.99 -3.98 -43.04
N ASP A 920 -8.73 -4.95 -43.91
CA ASP A 920 -9.76 -5.85 -44.45
C ASP A 920 -10.41 -6.72 -43.36
N LEU A 921 -9.61 -7.31 -42.46
CA LEU A 921 -10.12 -8.11 -41.34
C LEU A 921 -10.88 -7.25 -40.33
N PHE A 922 -10.41 -6.03 -40.06
CA PHE A 922 -11.12 -5.10 -39.18
C PHE A 922 -12.44 -4.63 -39.80
N ALA A 923 -12.48 -4.33 -41.10
CA ALA A 923 -13.71 -3.99 -41.81
C ALA A 923 -14.73 -5.14 -41.75
N LYS A 924 -14.26 -6.39 -41.90
CA LYS A 924 -15.08 -7.59 -41.71
C LYS A 924 -15.62 -7.71 -40.28
N LEU A 925 -14.81 -7.42 -39.26
CA LEU A 925 -15.23 -7.42 -37.85
C LEU A 925 -16.31 -6.36 -37.59
N ILE A 926 -16.13 -5.14 -38.09
CA ILE A 926 -17.12 -4.06 -37.95
C ILE A 926 -18.42 -4.40 -38.69
N PHE A 927 -18.34 -4.98 -39.88
CA PHE A 927 -19.52 -5.44 -40.61
C PHE A 927 -20.31 -6.47 -39.81
N LEU A 928 -19.62 -7.42 -39.16
CA LEU A 928 -20.25 -8.42 -38.28
C LEU A 928 -21.01 -7.76 -37.12
N TYR A 929 -20.41 -6.76 -36.45
CA TYR A 929 -21.04 -6.04 -35.35
C TYR A 929 -22.14 -5.06 -35.77
N ARG A 930 -22.16 -4.63 -37.04
CA ARG A 930 -23.21 -3.75 -37.58
C ARG A 930 -24.51 -4.51 -37.91
N SER A 931 -24.45 -5.81 -38.12
CA SER A 931 -25.59 -6.64 -38.54
C SER A 931 -25.81 -7.82 -37.57
N PRO A 932 -26.84 -7.76 -36.70
CA PRO A 932 -27.09 -8.81 -35.71
C PRO A 932 -27.50 -10.14 -36.36
N GLU A 933 -28.12 -10.12 -37.55
CA GLU A 933 -28.50 -11.34 -38.27
C GLU A 933 -27.28 -12.15 -38.70
N THR A 934 -26.24 -11.47 -39.19
CA THR A 934 -24.97 -12.12 -39.56
C THR A 934 -24.22 -12.61 -38.33
N MET A 935 -24.26 -11.87 -37.23
CA MET A 935 -23.67 -12.30 -35.96
C MET A 935 -24.29 -13.61 -35.48
N ILE A 936 -25.63 -13.70 -35.48
CA ILE A 936 -26.34 -14.93 -35.10
C ILE A 936 -25.93 -16.12 -35.98
N LYS A 937 -25.85 -15.94 -37.31
CA LYS A 937 -25.41 -17.00 -38.23
C LYS A 937 -23.98 -17.46 -37.93
N TRP A 938 -23.09 -16.51 -37.65
CA TRP A 938 -21.67 -16.77 -37.39
C TRP A 938 -21.41 -17.43 -36.03
N THR A 939 -22.28 -17.19 -35.04
CA THR A 939 -22.13 -17.76 -33.69
C THR A 939 -22.92 -19.04 -33.46
N ARG A 940 -23.50 -19.64 -34.52
CA ARG A 940 -24.18 -20.94 -34.39
C ARG A 940 -23.18 -22.03 -33.97
N PRO A 941 -23.60 -22.99 -33.14
CA PRO A 941 -22.84 -24.22 -32.93
C PRO A 941 -22.56 -24.89 -34.28
N LYS A 942 -21.41 -25.54 -34.40
CA LYS A 942 -21.13 -26.40 -35.56
C LYS A 942 -22.02 -27.63 -35.39
N ASN A 943 -23.05 -27.78 -36.24
CA ASN A 943 -23.85 -29.01 -36.22
C ASN A 943 -22.93 -30.17 -36.59
N GLU A 944 -22.95 -31.27 -35.82
CA GLU A 944 -22.23 -32.51 -36.15
C GLU A 944 -22.82 -33.23 -37.38
N ASP A 945 -23.96 -32.76 -37.90
CA ASP A 945 -24.61 -33.28 -39.10
C ASP A 945 -24.71 -32.21 -40.22
N GLY A 946 -23.77 -32.28 -41.16
CA GLY A 946 -24.05 -32.25 -42.62
C GLY A 946 -24.80 -31.08 -43.28
N ASP A 947 -24.52 -29.82 -42.96
CA ASP A 947 -25.06 -28.66 -43.73
C ASP A 947 -23.97 -27.74 -44.31
N ASP A 948 -22.92 -28.33 -44.93
CA ASP A 948 -21.88 -27.59 -45.66
C ASP A 948 -22.28 -27.21 -47.12
N GLU A 949 -23.54 -27.40 -47.54
CA GLU A 949 -23.94 -27.16 -48.95
C GLU A 949 -24.58 -25.79 -49.26
N SER A 950 -24.66 -24.81 -48.34
CA SER A 950 -25.32 -23.53 -48.67
C SER A 950 -24.48 -22.24 -48.58
N ASP A 951 -23.20 -22.32 -48.22
CA ASP A 951 -22.33 -21.12 -48.10
C ASP A 951 -21.37 -20.92 -49.31
N SER A 952 -21.87 -21.14 -50.54
CA SER A 952 -21.21 -20.65 -51.77
C SER A 952 -21.96 -19.49 -52.41
N MET A 953 -22.00 -18.34 -51.74
CA MET A 953 -22.37 -17.08 -52.36
C MET A 953 -21.16 -16.45 -53.07
N SER A 954 -20.87 -16.90 -54.29
CA SER A 954 -20.56 -16.04 -55.46
C SER A 954 -19.94 -16.85 -56.61
N THR A 955 -20.75 -17.15 -57.63
CA THR A 955 -20.43 -17.07 -59.07
C THR A 955 -21.54 -17.75 -59.87
N SER A 956 -22.68 -17.07 -60.03
CA SER A 956 -23.70 -17.49 -60.99
C SER A 956 -23.20 -17.22 -62.41
N SER A 957 -22.83 -18.27 -63.14
CA SER A 957 -22.82 -18.24 -64.60
C SER A 957 -23.28 -19.56 -65.22
N LYS A 958 -24.49 -19.49 -65.80
CA LYS A 958 -25.02 -20.22 -66.97
C LYS A 958 -25.05 -21.76 -67.03
N SER A 959 -26.27 -22.20 -67.40
CA SER A 959 -26.61 -23.35 -68.27
C SER A 959 -26.73 -24.70 -67.53
N ARG A 960 -27.66 -25.62 -67.82
CA ARG A 960 -28.80 -25.74 -68.75
C ARG A 960 -29.54 -27.03 -68.34
N LYS A 961 -30.88 -27.02 -68.40
CA LYS A 961 -31.76 -28.19 -68.22
C LYS A 961 -31.39 -29.38 -69.13
N LYS A 962 -31.47 -30.60 -68.57
CA LYS A 962 -31.93 -31.87 -69.17
C LYS A 962 -32.20 -32.83 -67.98
N ASN A 963 -33.46 -33.18 -67.67
CA ASN A 963 -34.15 -34.43 -68.05
C ASN A 963 -33.20 -35.64 -67.94
N ASP A 964 -33.42 -36.63 -67.08
CA ASP A 964 -34.68 -37.33 -66.75
C ASP A 964 -34.97 -37.48 -65.25
#